data_AF-A0A0C2C065-F1
#
_entry.id   AF-A0A0C2C065-F1
#
_cell.length_a   1.000
_cell.length_b   1.000
_cell.length_c   1.000
_cell.angle_alpha   90.00
_cell.angle_beta   90.00
_cell.angle_gamma   90.00
#
_symmetry.space_group_name_H-M   'P 1'
#
loop_
_entity.id
_entity.type
_entity.pdbx_description
1 polymer ?
#
loop_
_entity_poly.entity_id
_entity_poly.type
_entity_poly.pdbx_seq_one_letter_code
_entity_poly.pdbx_strand_id
1 'polypeptide(L)'
;MNFSHRRQWLLQLAMVLWVAIASLLIAPRAGASMYDTHLPPELMSGPDLCAYAPCGEVMPSAQHFSKRKGSPTYVEAYADDNGKQRIVGYVFLSTDVVDIPAYSGKPVITLIGMDMKGIITGVRVLKHSEPILLAGIPESELTKFIAQYIGKSAAAKLEIGHGQSDDGAIGLDAISGATVTAIAENQVIAQSAYEIGKQVGIFKVTARPRAHFTALRENLNWAALEKEGSVQHLVVQASDIGSGDSGRPYMDLYFGYLNTPTLGISLLGERGYARLMQDLKQDEHAIFVIANGQVTFKGSGFVRGGIYDRVQVRQDTGTFTFRDTDYQNLYHLEPGDTPPYKESGIFIVRSANFNPAWPWKLTFLANKVDPDTRAKSFAHFDQEYWLPARYLEGGRPKVQRPQAAWKLAWESKTLEIALFVVFLAVTAGLYSQRDRLVRASKRKNKPWISIPRHLLWIVAVAYVGLYLKAQPSITQVMTWFHSLIHQWKWELFLSDPFIFIFWWFLIISVLVWGRGLFCGWMCPFGSLQHLTFKLGQLVGLKRFQGLLPKKLHDKLKWIKYGVFAVLLGVSFYSMEMAEHLAEIEPFKTTFLVGVWNRSWPFVLFVGAILGISLFSERPYCKYICPLGAGLAIPTTFRLFGLKRKKECQTCHACAAGCGSHAIDAQGKIDQRECLLCLDCMVMYYDDHACPPLVKERKSREKAGMPLTPIDGKGYFIPLDSVRRNLSEKAAELNKKAG
;
A
#
# COMPACT_ATOMS: atom_id res chain seq x y z
N MET A 1 24.55 8.85 -50.61
CA MET A 1 25.28 8.54 -49.35
C MET A 1 24.34 8.76 -48.16
N ASN A 2 24.47 8.01 -47.05
CA ASN A 2 23.69 8.08 -45.78
C ASN A 2 22.49 7.13 -45.51
N PHE A 3 22.43 5.94 -46.13
CA PHE A 3 21.57 4.85 -45.60
C PHE A 3 22.34 3.87 -44.70
N SER A 4 23.65 3.67 -44.93
CA SER A 4 24.49 2.77 -44.10
C SER A 4 24.73 3.34 -42.69
N HIS A 5 25.02 4.64 -42.59
CA HIS A 5 25.30 5.31 -41.31
C HIS A 5 24.12 5.24 -40.32
N ARG A 6 22.87 5.37 -40.81
CA ARG A 6 21.66 5.27 -39.97
C ARG A 6 21.39 3.84 -39.47
N ARG A 7 21.75 2.83 -40.28
CA ARG A 7 21.58 1.42 -39.92
C ARG A 7 22.62 0.97 -38.91
N GLN A 8 23.86 1.43 -39.06
CA GLN A 8 24.94 1.25 -38.08
C GLN A 8 24.59 1.87 -36.72
N TRP A 9 24.04 3.09 -36.73
CA TRP A 9 23.64 3.76 -35.49
C TRP A 9 22.52 3.01 -34.76
N LEU A 10 21.53 2.46 -35.49
CA LEU A 10 20.44 1.66 -34.91
C LEU A 10 20.91 0.30 -34.38
N LEU A 11 21.87 -0.33 -35.05
CA LEU A 11 22.48 -1.58 -34.58
C LEU A 11 23.33 -1.35 -33.32
N GLN A 12 24.08 -0.25 -33.25
CA GLN A 12 24.82 0.15 -32.05
C GLN A 12 23.88 0.47 -30.89
N LEU A 13 22.76 1.16 -31.15
CA LEU A 13 21.74 1.45 -30.14
C LEU A 13 21.06 0.18 -29.62
N ALA A 14 20.70 -0.74 -30.52
CA ALA A 14 20.12 -2.02 -30.16
C ALA A 14 21.10 -2.88 -29.38
N MET A 15 22.38 -2.89 -29.76
CA MET A 15 23.46 -3.62 -29.08
C MET A 15 23.74 -3.02 -27.69
N VAL A 16 23.79 -1.70 -27.54
CA VAL A 16 23.94 -1.04 -26.22
C VAL A 16 22.75 -1.36 -25.31
N LEU A 17 21.52 -1.35 -25.86
CA LEU A 17 20.33 -1.71 -25.11
C LEU A 17 20.35 -3.20 -24.71
N TRP A 18 20.80 -4.08 -25.60
CA TRP A 18 20.92 -5.52 -25.34
C TRP A 18 22.01 -5.81 -24.32
N VAL A 19 23.16 -5.15 -24.41
CA VAL A 19 24.25 -5.27 -23.45
C VAL A 19 23.84 -4.71 -22.09
N ALA A 20 23.07 -3.61 -22.04
CA ALA A 20 22.52 -3.08 -20.78
C ALA A 20 21.46 -4.01 -20.15
N ILE A 21 20.63 -4.67 -20.96
CA ILE A 21 19.66 -5.67 -20.50
C ILE A 21 20.39 -6.96 -20.05
N ALA A 22 21.42 -7.38 -20.77
CA ALA A 22 22.24 -8.54 -20.42
C ALA A 22 23.11 -8.29 -19.17
N SER A 23 23.62 -7.08 -18.97
CA SER A 23 24.38 -6.74 -17.76
C SER A 23 23.50 -6.61 -16.51
N LEU A 24 22.21 -6.29 -16.66
CA LEU A 24 21.21 -6.41 -15.59
C LEU A 24 20.94 -7.86 -15.19
N LEU A 25 21.08 -8.82 -16.12
CA LEU A 25 20.91 -10.26 -15.85
C LEU A 25 22.15 -10.90 -15.21
N ILE A 26 23.31 -10.23 -15.24
CA ILE A 26 24.61 -10.75 -14.76
C ILE A 26 25.12 -9.97 -13.54
N ALA A 27 24.27 -9.15 -12.89
CA ALA A 27 24.67 -8.47 -11.66
C ALA A 27 25.05 -9.53 -10.58
N PRO A 28 26.19 -9.37 -9.89
CA PRO A 28 26.59 -10.29 -8.85
C PRO A 28 25.55 -10.25 -7.73
N ARG A 29 25.13 -11.43 -7.24
CA ARG A 29 24.33 -11.57 -6.01
C ARG A 29 25.09 -10.87 -4.89
N ALA A 30 24.61 -9.69 -4.48
CA ALA A 30 25.08 -9.02 -3.28
C ALA A 30 24.80 -9.94 -2.08
N GLY A 31 25.67 -9.90 -1.07
CA GLY A 31 25.55 -10.75 0.13
C GLY A 31 24.16 -10.69 0.76
N ALA A 32 23.74 -11.79 1.38
CA ALA A 32 22.38 -11.98 1.91
C ALA A 32 21.91 -10.72 2.67
N SER A 33 20.94 -10.02 2.07
CA SER A 33 20.31 -8.85 2.66
C SER A 33 19.36 -9.30 3.78
N MET A 34 19.02 -8.43 4.74
CA MET A 34 18.03 -8.75 5.79
C MET A 34 16.68 -9.17 5.19
N TYR A 35 16.41 -8.77 3.95
CA TYR A 35 15.26 -9.19 3.17
C TYR A 35 15.33 -10.66 2.73
N ASP A 36 16.45 -11.09 2.16
CA ASP A 36 16.66 -12.44 1.59
C ASP A 36 16.91 -13.51 2.68
N THR A 37 16.94 -13.10 3.95
CA THR A 37 17.22 -13.99 5.07
C THR A 37 16.04 -14.92 5.31
N HIS A 38 16.25 -16.22 5.17
CA HIS A 38 15.29 -17.24 5.59
C HIS A 38 15.49 -17.52 7.08
N LEU A 39 14.51 -17.11 7.89
CA LEU A 39 14.51 -17.39 9.30
C LEU A 39 14.03 -18.83 9.54
N PRO A 40 14.70 -19.61 10.40
CA PRO A 40 14.27 -20.95 10.73
C PRO A 40 12.92 -20.91 11.46
N PRO A 41 11.99 -21.85 11.20
CA PRO A 41 10.69 -21.89 11.88
C PRO A 41 10.82 -21.99 13.40
N GLU A 42 11.89 -22.60 13.90
CA GLU A 42 12.23 -22.70 15.32
C GLU A 42 12.46 -21.33 15.97
N LEU A 43 12.87 -20.31 15.21
CA LEU A 43 12.99 -18.95 15.73
C LEU A 43 11.62 -18.39 16.15
N MET A 44 10.59 -18.67 15.36
CA MET A 44 9.25 -18.08 15.51
C MET A 44 8.42 -18.79 16.58
N SER A 45 8.59 -20.11 16.75
CA SER A 45 7.74 -20.91 17.66
C SER A 45 8.51 -21.88 18.55
N GLY A 46 9.84 -21.95 18.44
CA GLY A 46 10.66 -22.86 19.23
C GLY A 46 10.87 -22.36 20.67
N PRO A 47 11.12 -23.26 21.63
CA PRO A 47 11.24 -22.92 23.05
C PRO A 47 12.51 -22.12 23.39
N ASP A 48 13.53 -22.13 22.53
CA ASP A 48 14.82 -21.47 22.73
C ASP A 48 15.05 -20.43 21.63
N LEU A 49 14.67 -19.17 21.90
CA LEU A 49 14.83 -18.07 20.94
C LEU A 49 16.31 -17.75 20.68
N CYS A 50 17.14 -17.75 21.72
CA CYS A 50 18.51 -17.26 21.65
C CYS A 50 19.50 -18.27 21.05
N ALA A 51 19.08 -19.53 20.86
CA ALA A 51 19.79 -20.49 20.03
C ALA A 51 19.73 -20.14 18.53
N TYR A 52 18.69 -19.44 18.08
CA TYR A 52 18.45 -19.11 16.66
C TYR A 52 18.49 -17.61 16.36
N ALA A 53 18.56 -16.76 17.41
CA ALA A 53 18.63 -15.31 17.31
C ALA A 53 19.90 -14.76 17.99
N PRO A 54 20.48 -13.66 17.48
CA PRO A 54 21.65 -13.01 18.06
C PRO A 54 21.29 -12.18 19.32
N CYS A 55 20.78 -12.82 20.37
CA CYS A 55 20.34 -12.15 21.60
C CYS A 55 21.44 -11.34 22.30
N GLY A 56 22.71 -11.79 22.19
CA GLY A 56 23.85 -11.08 22.77
C GLY A 56 24.09 -9.68 22.17
N GLU A 57 23.66 -9.43 20.93
CA GLU A 57 23.82 -8.10 20.32
C GLU A 57 22.81 -7.08 20.84
N VAL A 58 21.60 -7.53 21.20
CA VAL A 58 20.58 -6.64 21.78
C VAL A 58 20.68 -6.56 23.30
N MET A 59 21.38 -7.50 23.93
CA MET A 59 21.67 -7.53 25.36
C MET A 59 23.15 -7.85 25.62
N PRO A 60 24.08 -6.90 25.38
CA PRO A 60 25.52 -7.13 25.52
C PRO A 60 25.99 -7.46 26.94
N SER A 61 25.21 -7.08 27.95
CA SER A 61 25.52 -7.34 29.36
C SER A 61 25.24 -8.77 29.81
N ALA A 62 24.63 -9.60 28.96
CA ALA A 62 24.26 -10.97 29.29
C ALA A 62 25.29 -11.99 28.81
N GLN A 63 25.48 -13.04 29.61
CA GLN A 63 26.35 -14.18 29.33
C GLN A 63 25.52 -15.43 28.98
N HIS A 64 24.33 -15.57 29.57
CA HIS A 64 23.42 -16.69 29.36
C HIS A 64 21.96 -16.22 29.24
N PHE A 65 21.12 -17.01 28.58
CA PHE A 65 19.73 -16.69 28.30
C PHE A 65 18.81 -17.85 28.71
N SER A 66 17.60 -17.53 29.18
CA SER A 66 16.57 -18.55 29.47
C SER A 66 15.90 -19.08 28.20
N LYS A 67 15.15 -20.17 28.33
CA LYS A 67 14.08 -20.51 27.36
C LYS A 67 12.98 -19.45 27.39
N ARG A 68 12.14 -19.41 26.36
CA ARG A 68 10.97 -18.53 26.28
C ARG A 68 10.07 -18.72 27.50
N LYS A 69 9.62 -17.62 28.08
CA LYS A 69 8.73 -17.53 29.25
C LYS A 69 7.64 -16.51 28.99
N GLY A 70 6.54 -16.62 29.74
CA GLY A 70 5.46 -15.64 29.71
C GLY A 70 4.56 -15.71 28.47
N SER A 71 3.52 -14.86 28.45
CA SER A 71 2.63 -14.65 27.30
C SER A 71 2.11 -13.21 27.30
N PRO A 72 2.60 -12.32 26.41
CA PRO A 72 3.59 -12.53 25.33
C PRO A 72 4.94 -13.13 25.77
N THR A 73 5.62 -13.84 24.86
CA THR A 73 6.85 -14.57 25.20
C THR A 73 8.07 -13.66 25.25
N TYR A 74 8.92 -13.85 26.25
CA TYR A 74 10.21 -13.18 26.41
C TYR A 74 11.28 -14.16 26.93
N VAL A 75 12.53 -13.74 26.91
CA VAL A 75 13.69 -14.46 27.43
C VAL A 75 14.37 -13.62 28.52
N GLU A 76 14.69 -14.24 29.65
CA GLU A 76 15.49 -13.61 30.70
C GLU A 76 16.97 -13.69 30.34
N ALA A 77 17.67 -12.58 30.49
CA ALA A 77 19.09 -12.47 30.22
C ALA A 77 19.85 -12.41 31.55
N TYR A 78 20.85 -13.27 31.72
CA TYR A 78 21.62 -13.42 32.96
C TYR A 78 23.06 -13.01 32.77
N ALA A 79 23.65 -12.42 33.81
CA ALA A 79 25.09 -12.26 33.96
C ALA A 79 25.54 -12.98 35.23
N ASP A 80 26.74 -13.54 35.22
CA ASP A 80 27.37 -14.05 36.43
C ASP A 80 28.05 -12.92 37.20
N ASP A 81 27.72 -12.80 38.48
CA ASP A 81 28.37 -11.90 39.42
C ASP A 81 28.82 -12.73 40.64
N ASN A 82 30.13 -12.96 40.77
CA ASN A 82 30.73 -13.75 41.84
C ASN A 82 30.10 -15.15 42.04
N GLY A 83 29.79 -15.85 40.95
CA GLY A 83 29.21 -17.20 40.97
C GLY A 83 27.70 -17.26 41.27
N LYS A 84 27.02 -16.11 41.35
CA LYS A 84 25.55 -16.04 41.40
C LYS A 84 25.01 -15.44 40.11
N GLN A 85 24.06 -16.16 39.49
CA GLN A 85 23.34 -15.66 38.33
C GLN A 85 22.40 -14.52 38.74
N ARG A 86 22.55 -13.37 38.10
CA ARG A 86 21.64 -12.22 38.25
C ARG A 86 20.98 -11.89 36.92
N ILE A 87 19.69 -11.55 36.96
CA ILE A 87 18.98 -11.07 35.77
C ILE A 87 19.45 -9.65 35.47
N VAL A 88 19.89 -9.42 34.24
CA VAL A 88 20.34 -8.10 33.75
C VAL A 88 19.31 -7.44 32.82
N GLY A 89 18.39 -8.22 32.26
CA GLY A 89 17.32 -7.69 31.42
C GLY A 89 16.52 -8.79 30.72
N TYR A 90 15.78 -8.39 29.70
CA TYR A 90 14.85 -9.21 28.94
C TYR A 90 15.10 -9.02 27.44
N VAL A 91 14.94 -10.11 26.68
CA VAL A 91 15.01 -10.13 25.22
C VAL A 91 13.73 -10.74 24.65
N PHE A 92 13.16 -10.15 23.62
CA PHE A 92 11.89 -10.60 23.04
C PHE A 92 11.82 -10.30 21.54
N LEU A 93 11.03 -11.09 20.83
CA LEU A 93 10.77 -10.91 19.40
C LEU A 93 9.44 -10.16 19.25
N SER A 94 9.46 -9.09 18.46
CA SER A 94 8.27 -8.25 18.17
C SER A 94 7.04 -9.06 17.76
N THR A 95 7.19 -10.06 16.88
CA THR A 95 6.08 -10.89 16.38
C THR A 95 5.42 -11.76 17.44
N ASP A 96 6.06 -11.97 18.59
CA ASP A 96 5.44 -12.66 19.72
C ASP A 96 4.50 -11.75 20.52
N VAL A 97 4.68 -10.43 20.38
CA VAL A 97 4.02 -9.41 21.19
C VAL A 97 2.94 -8.70 20.39
N VAL A 98 3.27 -8.25 19.18
CA VAL A 98 2.39 -7.47 18.31
C VAL A 98 2.43 -7.98 16.87
N ASP A 99 1.30 -7.86 16.16
CA ASP A 99 1.18 -8.14 14.73
C ASP A 99 0.83 -6.86 13.98
N ILE A 100 1.80 -5.93 13.92
CA ILE A 100 1.65 -4.65 13.22
C ILE A 100 2.28 -4.79 11.83
N PRO A 101 1.50 -4.76 10.74
CA PRO A 101 2.05 -4.81 9.39
C PRO A 101 2.73 -3.48 9.02
N ALA A 102 3.83 -3.58 8.28
CA ALA A 102 4.51 -2.43 7.68
C ALA A 102 4.04 -2.20 6.23
N TYR A 103 4.78 -1.43 5.42
CA TYR A 103 4.35 -1.05 4.06
C TYR A 103 4.20 -2.26 3.12
N SER A 104 4.84 -3.39 3.42
CA SER A 104 4.67 -4.64 2.68
C SER A 104 3.36 -5.39 3.00
N GLY A 105 2.63 -4.97 4.03
CA GLY A 105 1.52 -5.75 4.60
C GLY A 105 1.97 -6.94 5.45
N LYS A 106 3.29 -7.13 5.64
CA LYS A 106 3.90 -8.09 6.57
C LYS A 106 4.59 -7.36 7.72
N PRO A 107 4.69 -7.96 8.93
CA PRO A 107 5.42 -7.36 10.03
C PRO A 107 6.93 -7.35 9.76
N VAL A 108 7.63 -6.36 10.32
CA VAL A 108 9.09 -6.34 10.40
C VAL A 108 9.49 -7.15 11.62
N ILE A 109 10.30 -8.19 11.42
CA ILE A 109 10.70 -9.12 12.48
C ILE A 109 11.89 -8.52 13.21
N THR A 110 11.61 -7.89 14.34
CA THR A 110 12.59 -7.16 15.16
C THR A 110 12.81 -7.84 16.51
N LEU A 111 14.08 -8.05 16.86
CA LEU A 111 14.57 -8.52 18.15
C LEU A 111 14.91 -7.31 19.03
N ILE A 112 14.41 -7.28 20.26
CA ILE A 112 14.53 -6.12 21.15
C ILE A 112 15.07 -6.58 22.51
N GLY A 113 16.05 -5.83 23.04
CA GLY A 113 16.59 -6.00 24.38
C GLY A 113 16.23 -4.82 25.28
N MET A 114 15.88 -5.11 26.53
CA MET A 114 15.48 -4.12 27.53
C MET A 114 16.04 -4.47 28.91
N ASP A 115 16.61 -3.49 29.62
CA ASP A 115 17.15 -3.70 30.96
C ASP A 115 16.06 -3.76 32.05
N MET A 116 16.47 -4.05 33.28
CA MET A 116 15.59 -4.10 34.46
C MET A 116 14.95 -2.75 34.84
N LYS A 117 15.39 -1.64 34.24
CA LYS A 117 14.81 -0.30 34.45
C LYS A 117 13.84 0.09 33.34
N GLY A 118 13.64 -0.77 32.34
CA GLY A 118 12.80 -0.49 31.19
C GLY A 118 13.49 0.38 30.14
N ILE A 119 14.82 0.39 30.09
CA ILE A 119 15.61 1.10 29.08
C ILE A 119 15.96 0.11 27.96
N ILE A 120 15.74 0.51 26.71
CA ILE A 120 16.08 -0.30 25.54
C ILE A 120 17.60 -0.36 25.41
N THR A 121 18.17 -1.57 25.46
CA THR A 121 19.62 -1.82 25.40
C THR A 121 20.12 -2.10 23.99
N GLY A 122 19.23 -2.56 23.12
CA GLY A 122 19.55 -2.88 21.73
C GLY A 122 18.31 -3.28 20.93
N VAL A 123 18.36 -3.03 19.63
CA VAL A 123 17.31 -3.37 18.67
C VAL A 123 17.97 -3.91 17.41
N ARG A 124 17.49 -5.05 16.91
CA ARG A 124 17.98 -5.64 15.66
C ARG A 124 16.84 -6.17 14.81
N VAL A 125 16.77 -5.71 13.57
CA VAL A 125 15.86 -6.27 12.57
C VAL A 125 16.47 -7.58 12.05
N LEU A 126 15.75 -8.69 12.22
CA LEU A 126 16.17 -10.02 11.76
C LEU A 126 15.70 -10.29 10.33
N LYS A 127 14.51 -9.80 9.98
CA LYS A 127 13.95 -9.89 8.63
C LYS A 127 12.93 -8.79 8.39
N HIS A 128 12.91 -8.24 7.20
CA HIS A 128 11.81 -7.40 6.73
C HIS A 128 11.37 -7.85 5.35
N SER A 129 10.14 -7.54 4.98
CA SER A 129 9.63 -7.73 3.61
C SER A 129 9.31 -6.41 2.92
N GLU A 130 9.88 -5.31 3.39
CA GLU A 130 9.64 -3.96 2.89
C GLU A 130 10.25 -3.75 1.49
N PRO A 131 9.43 -3.67 0.42
CA PRO A 131 9.95 -3.53 -0.93
C PRO A 131 10.75 -2.23 -1.07
N ILE A 132 10.39 -1.17 -0.35
CA ILE A 132 11.07 0.12 -0.41
C ILE A 132 12.49 0.09 0.20
N LEU A 133 12.81 -0.86 1.08
CA LEU A 133 14.15 -1.01 1.69
C LEU A 133 15.06 -1.93 0.86
N LEU A 134 14.50 -2.91 0.15
CA LEU A 134 15.22 -3.59 -0.93
C LEU A 134 15.58 -2.65 -2.09
N ALA A 135 14.66 -1.73 -2.33
CA ALA A 135 14.57 -1.06 -3.60
C ALA A 135 15.04 0.38 -3.61
N GLY A 136 14.79 1.09 -2.52
CA GLY A 136 14.75 2.54 -2.43
C GLY A 136 15.79 3.09 -1.49
N ILE A 137 15.93 2.49 -0.31
CA ILE A 137 16.66 3.06 0.80
C ILE A 137 17.60 2.00 1.32
N PRO A 138 18.91 2.28 1.49
CA PRO A 138 19.85 1.31 2.05
C PRO A 138 19.33 0.74 3.38
N GLU A 139 19.49 -0.55 3.61
CA GLU A 139 19.17 -1.17 4.91
C GLU A 139 19.90 -0.49 6.08
N SER A 140 21.03 0.17 5.80
CA SER A 140 21.75 0.97 6.79
C SER A 140 20.95 2.17 7.33
N GLU A 141 19.96 2.68 6.59
CA GLU A 141 19.05 3.71 7.11
C GLU A 141 18.04 3.13 8.11
N LEU A 142 17.62 1.87 7.91
CA LEU A 142 16.81 1.16 8.90
C LEU A 142 17.63 0.89 10.17
N THR A 143 18.90 0.47 10.03
CA THR A 143 19.75 0.27 11.20
C THR A 143 20.07 1.57 11.94
N LYS A 144 20.30 2.68 11.22
CA LYS A 144 20.40 4.02 11.83
C LYS A 144 19.12 4.43 12.55
N PHE A 145 17.96 4.14 11.97
CA PHE A 145 16.67 4.43 12.59
C PHE A 145 16.49 3.69 13.91
N ILE A 146 16.67 2.36 13.93
CA ILE A 146 16.49 1.56 15.15
C ILE A 146 17.57 1.84 16.21
N ALA A 147 18.76 2.29 15.82
CA ALA A 147 19.81 2.68 16.75
C ALA A 147 19.40 3.87 17.64
N GLN A 148 18.47 4.71 17.18
CA GLN A 148 17.97 5.83 17.99
C GLN A 148 17.24 5.38 19.25
N TYR A 149 16.72 4.15 19.31
CA TYR A 149 15.96 3.66 20.48
C TYR A 149 16.85 3.29 21.66
N ILE A 150 18.14 3.01 21.41
CA ILE A 150 19.09 2.59 22.44
C ILE A 150 19.24 3.71 23.49
N GLY A 151 19.08 3.35 24.76
CA GLY A 151 19.13 4.29 25.89
C GLY A 151 17.82 5.02 26.17
N LYS A 152 16.76 4.83 25.38
CA LYS A 152 15.42 5.40 25.65
C LYS A 152 14.59 4.46 26.51
N SER A 153 13.72 5.04 27.34
CA SER A 153 12.78 4.27 28.15
C SER A 153 11.63 3.72 27.30
N ALA A 154 11.25 2.47 27.51
CA ALA A 154 10.09 1.85 26.88
C ALA A 154 8.74 2.44 27.34
N ALA A 155 8.72 3.24 28.42
CA ALA A 155 7.55 4.01 28.83
C ALA A 155 7.50 5.42 28.23
N ALA A 156 8.55 5.85 27.52
CA ALA A 156 8.57 7.18 26.89
C ALA A 156 7.64 7.23 25.67
N LYS A 157 7.01 8.38 25.46
CA LYS A 157 6.25 8.65 24.23
C LYS A 157 7.23 8.98 23.11
N LEU A 158 7.43 8.05 22.18
CA LEU A 158 8.33 8.20 21.03
C LEU A 158 7.53 8.59 19.78
N GLU A 159 7.85 9.74 19.17
CA GLU A 159 7.15 10.27 18.00
C GLU A 159 8.11 10.48 16.83
N ILE A 160 7.64 10.24 15.60
CA ILE A 160 8.46 10.35 14.39
C ILE A 160 8.24 11.69 13.71
N GLY A 161 9.32 12.37 13.33
CA GLY A 161 9.27 13.53 12.45
C GLY A 161 8.87 14.86 13.11
N HIS A 162 8.58 14.85 14.41
CA HIS A 162 8.43 16.07 15.20
C HIS A 162 9.65 16.23 16.11
N GLY A 163 10.31 17.40 16.04
CA GLY A 163 11.25 17.82 17.10
C GLY A 163 10.51 17.88 18.43
N GLN A 164 11.25 17.78 19.54
CA GLN A 164 10.75 17.76 20.93
C GLN A 164 9.47 18.59 21.07
N SER A 165 8.32 17.92 21.19
CA SER A 165 7.02 18.60 21.32
C SER A 165 6.82 19.02 22.78
N ASP A 166 6.04 20.09 22.99
CA ASP A 166 5.76 20.67 24.32
C ASP A 166 5.11 19.67 25.32
N ASP A 167 4.63 18.51 24.83
CA ASP A 167 4.00 17.44 25.61
C ASP A 167 5.00 16.42 26.21
N GLY A 168 6.32 16.66 26.12
CA GLY A 168 7.34 15.77 26.67
C GLY A 168 7.58 14.49 25.84
N ALA A 169 7.13 14.47 24.58
CA ALA A 169 7.43 13.38 23.65
C ALA A 169 8.87 13.50 23.13
N ILE A 170 9.52 12.35 22.95
CA ILE A 170 10.88 12.27 22.40
C ILE A 170 10.77 12.07 20.90
N GLY A 171 11.25 13.06 20.13
CA GLY A 171 11.34 12.99 18.68
C GLY A 171 12.37 11.97 18.19
N LEU A 172 12.03 11.25 17.12
CA LEU A 172 12.90 10.37 16.36
C LEU A 172 12.96 10.83 14.90
N ASP A 173 14.15 10.72 14.30
CA ASP A 173 14.34 11.05 12.89
C ASP A 173 13.63 10.00 12.02
N ALA A 174 12.83 10.47 11.07
CA ALA A 174 12.12 9.61 10.13
C ALA A 174 13.04 9.06 9.03
N ILE A 175 12.71 7.88 8.47
CA ILE A 175 13.36 7.37 7.27
C ILE A 175 12.79 8.08 6.03
N SER A 176 13.63 8.83 5.31
CA SER A 176 13.21 9.62 4.15
C SER A 176 12.68 8.76 2.99
N GLY A 177 11.37 8.78 2.77
CA GLY A 177 10.70 7.97 1.75
C GLY A 177 10.20 6.61 2.24
N ALA A 178 10.42 6.25 3.50
CA ALA A 178 9.83 5.07 4.15
C ALA A 178 9.14 5.47 5.47
N THR A 179 8.35 6.55 5.43
CA THR A 179 7.67 7.10 6.60
C THR A 179 6.70 6.09 7.22
N VAL A 180 5.95 5.34 6.40
CA VAL A 180 5.00 4.31 6.88
C VAL A 180 5.75 3.21 7.63
N THR A 181 6.80 2.66 7.03
CA THR A 181 7.65 1.64 7.63
C THR A 181 8.24 2.13 8.94
N ALA A 182 8.75 3.37 8.98
CA ALA A 182 9.28 3.96 10.21
C ALA A 182 8.20 4.09 11.30
N ILE A 183 6.98 4.56 10.96
CA ILE A 183 5.84 4.66 11.89
C ILE A 183 5.46 3.29 12.43
N ALA A 184 5.31 2.30 11.56
CA ALA A 184 5.00 0.93 11.95
C ALA A 184 6.09 0.37 12.87
N GLU A 185 7.36 0.52 12.52
CA GLU A 185 8.49 0.02 13.32
C GLU A 185 8.58 0.70 14.69
N ASN A 186 8.31 2.01 14.78
CA ASN A 186 8.20 2.71 16.07
C ASN A 186 7.09 2.13 16.94
N GLN A 187 5.90 1.89 16.35
CA GLN A 187 4.80 1.26 17.07
C GLN A 187 5.19 -0.16 17.51
N VAL A 188 5.84 -0.94 16.65
CA VAL A 188 6.32 -2.29 16.97
C VAL A 188 7.28 -2.27 18.16
N ILE A 189 8.32 -1.44 18.13
CA ILE A 189 9.34 -1.39 19.19
C ILE A 189 8.73 -0.86 20.49
N ALA A 190 8.05 0.29 20.43
CA ALA A 190 7.50 0.96 21.61
C ALA A 190 6.43 0.10 22.29
N GLN A 191 5.49 -0.45 21.52
CA GLN A 191 4.44 -1.31 22.06
C GLN A 191 5.03 -2.61 22.59
N SER A 192 5.92 -3.29 21.85
CA SER A 192 6.51 -4.55 22.33
C SER A 192 7.27 -4.35 23.65
N ALA A 193 8.08 -3.31 23.75
CA ALA A 193 8.88 -3.04 24.94
C ALA A 193 8.02 -2.61 26.14
N TYR A 194 7.00 -1.80 25.91
CA TYR A 194 6.05 -1.42 26.95
C TYR A 194 5.27 -2.63 27.48
N GLU A 195 4.77 -3.48 26.58
CA GLU A 195 3.97 -4.66 26.91
C GLU A 195 4.80 -5.68 27.73
N ILE A 196 6.04 -5.97 27.31
CA ILE A 196 6.94 -6.84 28.09
C ILE A 196 7.33 -6.19 29.43
N GLY A 197 7.64 -4.89 29.45
CA GLY A 197 8.00 -4.18 30.67
C GLY A 197 6.88 -4.19 31.72
N LYS A 198 5.64 -4.13 31.27
CA LYS A 198 4.45 -4.29 32.11
C LYS A 198 4.31 -5.71 32.65
N GLN A 199 4.53 -6.73 31.80
CA GLN A 199 4.41 -8.14 32.18
C GLN A 199 5.46 -8.57 33.21
N VAL A 200 6.70 -8.10 33.08
CA VAL A 200 7.81 -8.42 34.00
C VAL A 200 7.83 -7.52 35.24
N GLY A 201 6.86 -6.60 35.37
CA GLY A 201 6.67 -5.77 36.55
C GLY A 201 7.56 -4.52 36.64
N ILE A 202 8.23 -4.13 35.55
CA ILE A 202 8.99 -2.86 35.48
C ILE A 202 8.02 -1.67 35.50
N PHE A 203 6.95 -1.75 34.72
CA PHE A 203 5.93 -0.71 34.67
C PHE A 203 4.74 -1.09 35.56
N LYS A 204 4.41 -0.23 36.53
CA LYS A 204 3.24 -0.44 37.39
C LYS A 204 1.97 -0.32 36.57
N VAL A 205 1.20 -1.41 36.51
CA VAL A 205 -0.17 -1.39 36.00
C VAL A 205 -1.02 -0.61 36.98
N THR A 206 -1.48 0.58 36.59
CA THR A 206 -2.51 1.27 37.37
C THR A 206 -3.73 0.36 37.45
N ALA A 207 -4.08 -0.10 38.65
CA ALA A 207 -5.24 -0.96 38.85
C ALA A 207 -6.49 -0.25 38.31
N ARG A 208 -7.21 -0.92 37.40
CA ARG A 208 -8.44 -0.37 36.82
C ARG A 208 -9.54 -0.36 37.89
N PRO A 209 -10.37 0.70 37.97
CA PRO A 209 -11.50 0.71 38.89
C PRO A 209 -12.45 -0.44 38.54
N ARG A 210 -13.04 -1.05 39.57
CA ARG A 210 -13.94 -2.21 39.42
C ARG A 210 -15.10 -1.90 38.48
N ALA A 211 -15.47 -2.86 37.63
CA ALA A 211 -16.68 -2.75 36.82
C ALA A 211 -17.93 -2.81 37.70
N HIS A 212 -18.81 -1.82 37.57
CA HIS A 212 -20.13 -1.82 38.18
C HIS A 212 -21.17 -2.10 37.09
N PHE A 213 -22.04 -3.08 37.34
CA PHE A 213 -23.05 -3.49 36.36
C PHE A 213 -24.40 -2.90 36.69
N THR A 214 -25.13 -2.48 35.66
CA THR A 214 -26.51 -2.02 35.82
C THR A 214 -27.42 -3.14 36.33
N ALA A 215 -28.46 -2.79 37.08
CA ALA A 215 -29.48 -3.73 37.53
C ALA A 215 -30.48 -4.19 36.43
N LEU A 216 -30.21 -3.90 35.16
CA LEU A 216 -31.07 -4.25 34.03
C LEU A 216 -31.27 -5.77 33.95
N ARG A 217 -32.53 -6.20 33.83
CA ARG A 217 -32.94 -7.60 33.68
C ARG A 217 -33.92 -7.72 32.53
N GLU A 218 -33.47 -8.32 31.44
CA GLU A 218 -34.27 -8.62 30.25
C GLU A 218 -34.01 -10.07 29.83
N ASN A 219 -34.95 -10.66 29.10
CA ASN A 219 -34.81 -11.97 28.46
C ASN A 219 -34.68 -11.75 26.95
N LEU A 220 -33.45 -11.70 26.47
CA LEU A 220 -33.13 -11.53 25.06
C LEU A 220 -32.96 -12.89 24.39
N ASN A 221 -33.39 -12.99 23.13
CA ASN A 221 -33.07 -14.13 22.29
C ASN A 221 -31.64 -14.05 21.74
N TRP A 222 -31.15 -15.13 21.14
CA TRP A 222 -29.78 -15.21 20.64
C TRP A 222 -29.48 -14.14 19.60
N ALA A 223 -30.37 -13.95 18.63
CA ALA A 223 -30.21 -12.96 17.57
C ALA A 223 -30.08 -11.52 18.11
N ALA A 224 -30.82 -11.18 19.17
CA ALA A 224 -30.70 -9.87 19.81
C ALA A 224 -29.37 -9.70 20.55
N LEU A 225 -28.92 -10.76 21.26
CA LEU A 225 -27.64 -10.75 21.96
C LEU A 225 -26.45 -10.60 20.99
N GLU A 226 -26.49 -11.30 19.86
CA GLU A 226 -25.46 -11.20 18.82
C GLU A 226 -25.47 -9.81 18.15
N LYS A 227 -26.65 -9.30 17.77
CA LYS A 227 -26.80 -7.98 17.15
C LYS A 227 -26.31 -6.85 18.05
N GLU A 228 -26.52 -6.96 19.36
CA GLU A 228 -26.03 -5.99 20.34
C GLU A 228 -24.50 -6.11 20.58
N GLY A 229 -23.92 -7.27 20.27
CA GLY A 229 -22.54 -7.61 20.56
C GLY A 229 -22.30 -8.18 21.97
N SER A 230 -23.38 -8.57 22.66
CA SER A 230 -23.38 -9.32 23.93
C SER A 230 -22.92 -10.76 23.76
N VAL A 231 -23.06 -11.29 22.55
CA VAL A 231 -22.44 -12.53 22.08
C VAL A 231 -21.58 -12.20 20.87
N GLN A 232 -20.35 -12.70 20.85
CA GLN A 232 -19.41 -12.54 19.76
C GLN A 232 -19.13 -13.88 19.09
N HIS A 233 -18.75 -13.81 17.81
CA HIS A 233 -18.54 -14.96 16.95
C HIS A 233 -17.10 -14.97 16.41
N LEU A 234 -16.41 -16.11 16.53
CA LEU A 234 -15.07 -16.34 16.04
C LEU A 234 -15.07 -17.57 15.13
N VAL A 235 -14.78 -17.37 13.85
CA VAL A 235 -14.67 -18.44 12.84
C VAL A 235 -13.24 -18.55 12.35
N VAL A 236 -12.71 -19.76 12.38
CA VAL A 236 -11.41 -20.11 11.81
C VAL A 236 -11.64 -21.06 10.65
N GLN A 237 -11.26 -20.65 9.43
CA GLN A 237 -11.43 -21.50 8.26
C GLN A 237 -10.31 -22.53 8.13
N ALA A 238 -10.59 -23.66 7.48
CA ALA A 238 -9.57 -24.69 7.23
C ALA A 238 -8.42 -24.16 6.37
N SER A 239 -8.71 -23.25 5.44
CA SER A 239 -7.70 -22.57 4.61
C SER A 239 -6.71 -21.72 5.43
N ASP A 240 -7.16 -21.13 6.54
CA ASP A 240 -6.35 -20.20 7.33
C ASP A 240 -5.21 -20.92 8.07
N ILE A 241 -5.41 -22.21 8.35
CA ILE A 241 -4.45 -23.10 9.00
C ILE A 241 -3.68 -24.00 8.01
N GLY A 242 -3.87 -23.83 6.70
CA GLY A 242 -3.22 -24.64 5.66
C GLY A 242 -3.74 -26.08 5.59
N SER A 243 -4.94 -26.34 6.10
CA SER A 243 -5.61 -27.64 5.98
C SER A 243 -6.49 -27.66 4.74
N GLY A 244 -6.63 -28.83 4.10
CA GLY A 244 -7.47 -28.98 2.90
C GLY A 244 -8.93 -28.56 3.17
N ASP A 245 -9.57 -27.94 2.17
CA ASP A 245 -10.95 -27.49 2.29
C ASP A 245 -11.90 -28.69 2.45
N SER A 246 -12.53 -28.78 3.61
CA SER A 246 -13.49 -29.82 3.95
C SER A 246 -14.94 -29.35 3.85
N GLY A 247 -15.18 -28.10 3.43
CA GLY A 247 -16.50 -27.47 3.39
C GLY A 247 -17.08 -27.15 4.78
N ARG A 248 -16.31 -27.30 5.86
CA ARG A 248 -16.68 -26.91 7.23
C ARG A 248 -15.57 -26.07 7.87
N PRO A 249 -15.92 -25.07 8.70
CA PRO A 249 -14.92 -24.28 9.41
C PRO A 249 -14.06 -25.20 10.30
N TYR A 250 -12.79 -24.86 10.47
CA TYR A 250 -11.90 -25.57 11.37
C TYR A 250 -12.41 -25.45 12.81
N MET A 251 -12.80 -24.23 13.19
CA MET A 251 -13.40 -23.89 14.47
C MET A 251 -14.46 -22.80 14.27
N ASP A 252 -15.59 -22.92 14.94
CA ASP A 252 -16.72 -22.00 14.93
C ASP A 252 -17.17 -21.79 16.38
N LEU A 253 -16.81 -20.64 16.97
CA LEU A 253 -16.95 -20.34 18.40
C LEU A 253 -17.87 -19.15 18.63
N TYR A 254 -18.83 -19.31 19.54
CA TYR A 254 -19.57 -18.18 20.10
C TYR A 254 -19.27 -18.05 21.59
N PHE A 255 -19.15 -16.81 22.06
CA PHE A 255 -18.79 -16.54 23.44
C PHE A 255 -19.33 -15.22 23.94
N GLY A 256 -19.41 -15.07 25.27
CA GLY A 256 -19.85 -13.83 25.90
C GLY A 256 -19.72 -13.85 27.41
N TYR A 257 -19.99 -12.71 28.04
CA TYR A 257 -19.73 -12.48 29.47
C TYR A 257 -21.00 -12.68 30.33
N LEU A 258 -20.96 -13.63 31.27
CA LEU A 258 -22.15 -14.10 31.98
C LEU A 258 -22.48 -13.33 33.26
N ASN A 259 -21.54 -12.59 33.87
CA ASN A 259 -21.81 -12.00 35.19
C ASN A 259 -22.85 -10.87 35.15
N THR A 260 -23.18 -10.32 33.98
CA THR A 260 -24.24 -9.30 33.88
C THR A 260 -25.62 -9.94 34.03
N PRO A 261 -26.57 -9.31 34.76
CA PRO A 261 -27.87 -9.94 35.01
C PRO A 261 -28.64 -10.27 33.74
N THR A 262 -28.69 -9.34 32.77
CA THR A 262 -29.42 -9.57 31.50
C THR A 262 -28.84 -10.74 30.70
N LEU A 263 -27.52 -10.78 30.44
CA LEU A 263 -26.92 -11.86 29.65
C LEU A 263 -27.01 -13.20 30.38
N GLY A 264 -26.68 -13.21 31.67
CA GLY A 264 -26.69 -14.41 32.48
C GLY A 264 -28.09 -15.03 32.56
N ILE A 265 -29.13 -14.23 32.79
CA ILE A 265 -30.52 -14.72 32.82
C ILE A 265 -30.98 -15.13 31.42
N SER A 266 -30.69 -14.34 30.39
CA SER A 266 -31.09 -14.66 29.01
C SER A 266 -30.50 -15.98 28.52
N LEU A 267 -29.26 -16.31 28.92
CA LEU A 267 -28.55 -17.51 28.46
C LEU A 267 -28.74 -18.73 29.38
N LEU A 268 -28.75 -18.55 30.70
CA LEU A 268 -28.76 -19.64 31.68
C LEU A 268 -30.09 -19.80 32.42
N GLY A 269 -31.02 -18.87 32.22
CA GLY A 269 -32.24 -18.75 33.00
C GLY A 269 -31.96 -18.19 34.41
N GLU A 270 -33.03 -17.78 35.11
CA GLU A 270 -32.88 -17.16 36.43
C GLU A 270 -32.20 -18.08 37.45
N ARG A 271 -32.56 -19.38 37.45
CA ARG A 271 -32.00 -20.36 38.38
C ARG A 271 -30.53 -20.67 38.07
N GLY A 272 -30.19 -20.83 36.79
CA GLY A 272 -28.82 -21.08 36.36
C GLY A 272 -27.91 -19.89 36.68
N TYR A 273 -28.37 -18.69 36.39
CA TYR A 273 -27.65 -17.46 36.72
C TYR A 273 -27.47 -17.27 38.23
N ALA A 274 -28.52 -17.46 39.03
CA ALA A 274 -28.43 -17.34 40.48
C ALA A 274 -27.41 -18.31 41.09
N ARG A 275 -27.37 -19.56 40.59
CA ARG A 275 -26.36 -20.55 41.00
C ARG A 275 -24.95 -20.13 40.61
N LEU A 276 -24.75 -19.72 39.36
CA LEU A 276 -23.45 -19.26 38.87
C LEU A 276 -22.91 -18.10 39.73
N MET A 277 -23.75 -17.10 40.02
CA MET A 277 -23.34 -15.94 40.82
C MET A 277 -23.10 -16.28 42.29
N GLN A 278 -23.71 -17.33 42.82
CA GLN A 278 -23.44 -17.83 44.17
C GLN A 278 -22.08 -18.53 44.26
N ASP A 279 -21.65 -19.20 43.20
CA ASP A 279 -20.38 -19.94 43.14
C ASP A 279 -19.18 -19.01 42.85
N LEU A 280 -19.40 -17.90 42.14
CA LEU A 280 -18.36 -16.94 41.78
C LEU A 280 -17.93 -16.05 42.96
N LYS A 281 -16.61 -15.87 43.13
CA LYS A 281 -16.05 -14.91 44.10
C LYS A 281 -16.02 -13.48 43.55
N GLN A 282 -15.63 -12.54 44.42
CA GLN A 282 -15.74 -11.09 44.22
C GLN A 282 -14.99 -10.53 42.99
N ASP A 283 -14.00 -11.24 42.43
CA ASP A 283 -13.21 -10.89 41.23
C ASP A 283 -13.10 -12.07 40.25
N GLU A 284 -14.15 -12.90 40.19
CA GLU A 284 -14.23 -14.03 39.27
C GLU A 284 -15.21 -13.75 38.14
N HIS A 285 -14.79 -14.06 36.92
CA HIS A 285 -15.45 -13.63 35.71
C HIS A 285 -15.80 -14.84 34.86
N ALA A 286 -17.09 -15.13 34.70
CA ALA A 286 -17.59 -16.24 33.92
C ALA A 286 -17.81 -15.84 32.45
N ILE A 287 -17.19 -16.59 31.55
CA ILE A 287 -17.30 -16.44 30.10
C ILE A 287 -17.85 -17.76 29.57
N PHE A 288 -18.99 -17.71 28.90
CA PHE A 288 -19.49 -18.90 28.22
C PHE A 288 -18.81 -19.04 26.87
N VAL A 289 -18.61 -20.28 26.43
CA VAL A 289 -18.14 -20.62 25.10
C VAL A 289 -18.97 -21.79 24.59
N ILE A 290 -19.54 -21.65 23.40
CA ILE A 290 -20.09 -22.76 22.62
C ILE A 290 -19.31 -22.90 21.33
N ALA A 291 -19.16 -24.12 20.86
CA ALA A 291 -18.36 -24.39 19.69
C ALA A 291 -18.95 -25.47 18.79
N ASN A 292 -18.64 -25.31 17.52
CA ASN A 292 -18.77 -26.30 16.48
C ASN A 292 -17.48 -26.31 15.63
N GLY A 293 -17.34 -27.28 14.75
CA GLY A 293 -16.18 -27.39 13.87
C GLY A 293 -15.59 -28.78 13.81
N GLN A 294 -14.35 -28.84 13.30
CA GLN A 294 -13.61 -30.09 13.07
C GLN A 294 -12.82 -30.53 14.29
N VAL A 295 -12.42 -29.57 15.14
CA VAL A 295 -11.61 -29.82 16.33
C VAL A 295 -12.30 -29.29 17.58
N THR A 296 -11.86 -29.79 18.74
CA THR A 296 -12.34 -29.33 20.05
C THR A 296 -11.61 -28.09 20.54
N PHE A 297 -12.30 -27.22 21.26
CA PHE A 297 -11.68 -26.09 21.98
C PHE A 297 -10.96 -26.54 23.25
N LYS A 298 -11.18 -27.78 23.72
CA LYS A 298 -10.55 -28.32 24.94
C LYS A 298 -9.08 -28.66 24.76
N GLY A 299 -8.64 -28.89 23.51
CA GLY A 299 -7.25 -29.21 23.23
C GLY A 299 -6.95 -30.68 22.98
N SER A 300 -5.67 -30.96 22.70
CA SER A 300 -5.15 -32.34 22.56
C SER A 300 -4.62 -32.93 23.87
N GLY A 301 -4.39 -32.09 24.88
CA GLY A 301 -3.80 -32.49 26.17
C GLY A 301 -4.78 -32.54 27.35
N PHE A 302 -6.09 -32.50 27.12
CA PHE A 302 -7.07 -32.43 28.21
C PHE A 302 -7.13 -33.74 29.01
N VAL A 303 -6.53 -33.72 30.20
CA VAL A 303 -6.62 -34.75 31.25
C VAL A 303 -7.03 -34.06 32.56
N ARG A 304 -7.55 -34.82 33.55
CA ARG A 304 -7.81 -34.26 34.90
C ARG A 304 -6.52 -33.63 35.45
N GLY A 305 -6.59 -32.38 35.91
CA GLY A 305 -5.45 -31.54 36.32
C GLY A 305 -4.73 -30.80 35.18
N GLY A 306 -5.20 -30.92 33.93
CA GLY A 306 -4.62 -30.30 32.74
C GLY A 306 -5.02 -28.83 32.52
N ILE A 307 -4.46 -28.24 31.46
CA ILE A 307 -4.78 -26.90 30.98
C ILE A 307 -5.58 -26.97 29.68
N TYR A 308 -6.40 -25.95 29.44
CA TYR A 308 -6.98 -25.71 28.12
C TYR A 308 -5.92 -24.99 27.28
N ASP A 309 -5.32 -25.71 26.33
CA ASP A 309 -4.20 -25.24 25.51
C ASP A 309 -4.65 -24.45 24.26
N ARG A 310 -5.95 -24.46 23.94
CA ARG A 310 -6.50 -23.80 22.73
C ARG A 310 -7.34 -22.57 22.98
N VAL A 311 -7.79 -22.31 24.21
CA VAL A 311 -8.63 -21.15 24.54
C VAL A 311 -7.93 -20.32 25.59
N GLN A 312 -7.78 -19.04 25.31
CA GLN A 312 -7.21 -18.06 26.22
C GLN A 312 -8.03 -16.77 26.16
N VAL A 313 -8.03 -16.03 27.26
CA VAL A 313 -8.56 -14.65 27.28
C VAL A 313 -7.38 -13.71 27.37
N ARG A 314 -7.36 -12.68 26.52
CA ARG A 314 -6.32 -11.66 26.50
C ARG A 314 -6.92 -10.30 26.78
N GLN A 315 -6.34 -9.55 27.72
CA GLN A 315 -6.69 -8.16 27.96
C GLN A 315 -5.42 -7.35 28.18
N ASP A 316 -5.16 -6.39 27.28
CA ASP A 316 -3.85 -5.75 27.14
C ASP A 316 -2.74 -6.82 27.03
N THR A 317 -1.71 -6.75 27.90
CA THR A 317 -0.64 -7.74 28.13
C THR A 317 -1.08 -8.98 28.89
N GLY A 318 -2.21 -8.94 29.59
CA GLY A 318 -2.64 -10.03 30.47
C GLY A 318 -3.19 -11.18 29.65
N THR A 319 -2.53 -12.33 29.69
CA THR A 319 -3.06 -13.58 29.15
C THR A 319 -3.56 -14.45 30.28
N PHE A 320 -4.85 -14.81 30.23
CA PHE A 320 -5.52 -15.68 31.18
C PHE A 320 -5.73 -17.05 30.52
N THR A 321 -5.02 -18.05 31.05
CA THR A 321 -5.14 -19.45 30.65
C THR A 321 -6.01 -20.20 31.66
N PHE A 322 -6.67 -21.26 31.22
CA PHE A 322 -7.64 -21.99 32.04
C PHE A 322 -7.13 -23.37 32.42
N ARG A 323 -7.35 -23.76 33.68
CA ARG A 323 -7.20 -25.14 34.16
C ARG A 323 -8.57 -25.83 34.21
N ASP A 324 -8.56 -27.13 34.45
CA ASP A 324 -9.77 -27.90 34.74
C ASP A 324 -10.63 -27.32 35.88
N THR A 325 -9.98 -26.75 36.91
CA THR A 325 -10.62 -26.06 38.04
C THR A 325 -11.24 -24.70 37.69
N ASP A 326 -10.93 -24.15 36.52
CA ASP A 326 -11.48 -22.90 36.00
C ASP A 326 -12.63 -23.15 35.00
N TYR A 327 -13.07 -24.40 34.84
CA TYR A 327 -14.08 -24.78 33.87
C TYR A 327 -15.31 -25.39 34.54
N GLN A 328 -16.50 -24.98 34.09
CA GLN A 328 -17.78 -25.59 34.43
C GLN A 328 -18.50 -26.05 33.15
N ASN A 329 -19.25 -27.15 33.23
CA ASN A 329 -20.05 -27.62 32.10
C ASN A 329 -21.27 -26.73 31.91
N LEU A 330 -21.49 -26.30 30.67
CA LEU A 330 -22.71 -25.64 30.24
C LEU A 330 -23.61 -26.69 29.57
N TYR A 331 -24.67 -27.12 30.23
CA TYR A 331 -25.49 -28.21 29.70
C TYR A 331 -26.58 -27.74 28.73
N HIS A 332 -27.11 -26.54 28.94
CA HIS A 332 -28.22 -26.00 28.18
C HIS A 332 -28.14 -24.47 28.11
N LEU A 333 -28.63 -23.92 27.00
CA LEU A 333 -28.83 -22.48 26.78
C LEU A 333 -30.32 -22.25 26.56
N GLU A 334 -30.89 -21.27 27.27
CA GLU A 334 -32.33 -20.96 27.21
C GLU A 334 -32.83 -20.45 25.85
N PRO A 335 -32.08 -19.63 25.06
CA PRO A 335 -32.60 -19.13 23.80
C PRO A 335 -32.79 -20.24 22.77
N GLY A 336 -34.02 -20.44 22.30
CA GLY A 336 -34.36 -21.48 21.32
C GLY A 336 -33.80 -21.22 19.91
N ASP A 337 -33.36 -19.99 19.62
CA ASP A 337 -32.73 -19.58 18.36
C ASP A 337 -31.20 -19.70 18.38
N THR A 338 -30.63 -20.36 19.41
CA THR A 338 -29.18 -20.60 19.51
C THR A 338 -28.68 -21.49 18.34
N PRO A 339 -27.57 -21.13 17.67
CA PRO A 339 -26.95 -21.96 16.64
C PRO A 339 -26.58 -23.36 17.15
N PRO A 340 -26.58 -24.40 16.29
CA PRO A 340 -26.22 -25.74 16.72
C PRO A 340 -24.75 -25.84 17.14
N TYR A 341 -24.51 -26.35 18.34
CA TYR A 341 -23.18 -26.55 18.92
C TYR A 341 -22.96 -28.00 19.35
N LYS A 342 -21.71 -28.47 19.31
CA LYS A 342 -21.31 -29.80 19.80
C LYS A 342 -20.63 -29.74 21.15
N GLU A 343 -20.00 -28.62 21.45
CA GLU A 343 -19.27 -28.39 22.68
C GLU A 343 -19.74 -27.09 23.32
N SER A 344 -19.78 -27.08 24.64
CA SER A 344 -20.19 -25.92 25.43
C SER A 344 -19.56 -25.96 26.81
N GLY A 345 -19.27 -24.79 27.37
CA GLY A 345 -18.66 -24.66 28.69
C GLY A 345 -18.66 -23.23 29.20
N ILE A 346 -18.41 -23.09 30.50
CA ILE A 346 -18.18 -21.82 31.17
C ILE A 346 -16.73 -21.81 31.67
N PHE A 347 -15.98 -20.79 31.28
CA PHE A 347 -14.62 -20.53 31.72
C PHE A 347 -14.61 -19.41 32.75
N ILE A 348 -13.94 -19.61 33.87
CA ILE A 348 -13.83 -18.65 34.97
C ILE A 348 -12.44 -18.02 34.93
N VAL A 349 -12.38 -16.72 34.61
CA VAL A 349 -11.16 -15.93 34.77
C VAL A 349 -11.07 -15.52 36.24
N ARG A 350 -10.08 -16.07 36.96
CA ARG A 350 -9.81 -15.77 38.37
C ARG A 350 -8.64 -14.80 38.51
N SER A 351 -8.86 -13.51 38.22
CA SER A 351 -7.80 -12.51 38.31
C SER A 351 -8.33 -11.11 38.59
N ALA A 352 -7.78 -10.44 39.60
CA ALA A 352 -8.04 -9.03 39.89
C ALA A 352 -7.56 -8.07 38.78
N ASN A 353 -6.72 -8.55 37.86
CA ASN A 353 -6.21 -7.75 36.73
C ASN A 353 -7.15 -7.79 35.52
N PHE A 354 -8.17 -8.65 35.51
CA PHE A 354 -9.16 -8.70 34.44
C PHE A 354 -10.32 -7.76 34.77
N ASN A 355 -10.74 -6.94 33.79
CA ASN A 355 -11.86 -6.02 33.97
C ASN A 355 -12.80 -6.02 32.75
N PRO A 356 -14.06 -6.50 32.89
CA PRO A 356 -14.97 -6.66 31.77
C PRO A 356 -15.50 -5.33 31.22
N ALA A 357 -15.27 -4.19 31.89
CA ALA A 357 -15.62 -2.88 31.37
C ALA A 357 -14.69 -2.42 30.24
N TRP A 358 -13.48 -2.96 30.16
CA TRP A 358 -12.52 -2.71 29.08
C TRP A 358 -12.61 -3.81 28.01
N PRO A 359 -12.25 -3.51 26.75
CA PRO A 359 -12.19 -4.52 25.70
C PRO A 359 -11.20 -5.62 26.07
N TRP A 360 -11.55 -6.86 25.77
CA TRP A 360 -10.70 -8.03 25.89
C TRP A 360 -10.90 -8.91 24.65
N LYS A 361 -10.04 -9.90 24.45
CA LYS A 361 -10.07 -10.79 23.29
C LYS A 361 -10.18 -12.23 23.74
N LEU A 362 -11.04 -13.01 23.10
CA LEU A 362 -10.95 -14.46 23.15
C LEU A 362 -9.98 -14.91 22.06
N THR A 363 -8.96 -15.66 22.44
CA THR A 363 -7.94 -16.19 21.54
C THR A 363 -8.13 -17.69 21.40
N PHE A 364 -8.29 -18.14 20.17
CA PHE A 364 -8.20 -19.54 19.80
C PHE A 364 -6.81 -19.85 19.22
N LEU A 365 -6.13 -20.85 19.79
CA LEU A 365 -4.81 -21.30 19.33
C LEU A 365 -4.96 -22.54 18.46
N ALA A 366 -4.41 -22.48 17.25
CA ALA A 366 -4.39 -23.62 16.33
C ALA A 366 -2.99 -23.86 15.77
N ASN A 367 -2.72 -25.11 15.39
CA ASN A 367 -1.51 -25.44 14.64
C ASN A 367 -1.74 -25.13 13.17
N LYS A 368 -1.06 -24.11 12.65
CA LYS A 368 -0.99 -23.78 11.23
C LYS A 368 0.12 -24.60 10.57
N VAL A 369 -0.18 -25.17 9.41
CA VAL A 369 0.81 -25.84 8.56
C VAL A 369 1.15 -24.90 7.41
N ASP A 370 2.44 -24.58 7.28
CA ASP A 370 2.93 -23.79 6.15
C ASP A 370 2.82 -24.64 4.85
N PRO A 371 2.16 -24.15 3.78
CA PRO A 371 1.96 -24.92 2.56
C PRO A 371 3.26 -25.30 1.84
N ASP A 372 4.28 -24.45 1.92
CA ASP A 372 5.52 -24.58 1.17
C ASP A 372 6.56 -25.40 1.93
N THR A 373 6.64 -25.21 3.25
CA THR A 373 7.65 -25.85 4.11
C THR A 373 7.14 -27.03 4.93
N ARG A 374 5.81 -27.22 5.01
CA ARG A 374 5.12 -28.18 5.90
C ARG A 374 5.46 -28.01 7.39
N ALA A 375 6.11 -26.91 7.77
CA ALA A 375 6.40 -26.60 9.16
C ALA A 375 5.09 -26.31 9.93
N LYS A 376 5.02 -26.77 11.19
CA LYS A 376 3.89 -26.48 12.08
C LYS A 376 4.24 -25.30 12.97
N SER A 377 3.40 -24.27 12.98
CA SER A 377 3.50 -23.12 13.89
C SER A 377 2.18 -22.89 14.61
N PHE A 378 2.21 -22.26 15.77
CA PHE A 378 0.99 -21.84 16.47
C PHE A 378 0.48 -20.54 15.86
N ALA A 379 -0.79 -20.54 15.47
CA ALA A 379 -1.51 -19.36 15.01
C ALA A 379 -2.54 -18.93 16.06
N HIS A 380 -2.59 -17.63 16.30
CA HIS A 380 -3.53 -16.99 17.22
C HIS A 380 -4.70 -16.42 16.41
N PHE A 381 -5.92 -16.82 16.74
CA PHE A 381 -7.14 -16.28 16.17
C PHE A 381 -7.87 -15.51 17.26
N ASP A 382 -7.83 -14.19 17.18
CA ASP A 382 -8.35 -13.28 18.21
C ASP A 382 -9.70 -12.69 17.77
N GLN A 383 -10.72 -12.78 18.63
CA GLN A 383 -11.96 -12.02 18.50
C GLN A 383 -12.13 -11.06 19.69
N GLU A 384 -12.28 -9.76 19.41
CA GLU A 384 -12.51 -8.76 20.44
C GLU A 384 -13.94 -8.84 20.98
N TYR A 385 -14.07 -8.71 22.31
CA TYR A 385 -15.31 -8.55 23.04
C TYR A 385 -15.22 -7.29 23.90
N TRP A 386 -16.26 -6.45 23.80
CA TRP A 386 -16.41 -5.30 24.68
C TRP A 386 -17.84 -5.24 25.17
N LEU A 387 -18.02 -5.42 26.49
CA LEU A 387 -19.33 -5.43 27.11
C LEU A 387 -20.16 -4.19 26.67
N PRO A 388 -21.40 -4.37 26.21
CA PRO A 388 -22.23 -3.25 25.78
C PRO A 388 -22.39 -2.20 26.89
N ALA A 389 -22.33 -0.92 26.49
CA ALA A 389 -22.29 0.21 27.42
C ALA A 389 -23.49 0.25 28.37
N ARG A 390 -24.65 -0.25 27.93
CA ARG A 390 -25.88 -0.28 28.73
C ARG A 390 -25.80 -1.17 29.97
N TYR A 391 -24.86 -2.12 30.00
CA TYR A 391 -24.67 -3.01 31.16
C TYR A 391 -23.65 -2.47 32.16
N LEU A 392 -23.01 -1.35 31.87
CA LEU A 392 -22.00 -0.72 32.72
C LEU A 392 -22.53 0.58 33.30
N GLU A 393 -22.45 0.73 34.62
CA GLU A 393 -22.75 2.02 35.26
C GLU A 393 -21.72 3.07 34.81
N GLY A 394 -22.20 4.19 34.28
CA GLY A 394 -21.34 5.22 33.68
C GLY A 394 -20.89 4.93 32.24
N GLY A 395 -21.31 3.80 31.65
CA GLY A 395 -21.02 3.43 30.27
C GLY A 395 -19.60 2.90 30.04
N ARG A 396 -19.20 2.80 28.77
CA ARG A 396 -17.87 2.29 28.40
C ARG A 396 -16.77 3.29 28.77
N PRO A 397 -15.63 2.82 29.34
CA PRO A 397 -14.48 3.67 29.58
C PRO A 397 -13.88 4.18 28.26
N LYS A 398 -13.32 5.38 28.28
CA LYS A 398 -12.58 5.91 27.12
C LYS A 398 -11.25 5.17 26.98
N VAL A 399 -11.15 4.30 25.99
CA VAL A 399 -9.89 3.61 25.63
C VAL A 399 -9.25 4.35 24.46
N GLN A 400 -8.08 4.93 24.68
CA GLN A 400 -7.27 5.49 23.59
C GLN A 400 -6.61 4.32 22.85
N ARG A 401 -7.13 3.98 21.66
CA ARG A 401 -6.47 3.02 20.78
C ARG A 401 -5.31 3.72 20.06
N PRO A 402 -4.14 3.07 19.91
CA PRO A 402 -3.09 3.61 19.05
C PRO A 402 -3.67 3.82 17.64
N GLN A 403 -3.48 5.01 17.08
CA GLN A 403 -3.96 5.30 15.74
C GLN A 403 -3.25 4.40 14.73
N ALA A 404 -3.99 3.90 13.75
CA ALA A 404 -3.41 3.12 12.67
C ALA A 404 -2.34 3.95 11.93
N ALA A 405 -1.22 3.32 11.56
CA ALA A 405 -0.08 3.99 10.94
C ALA A 405 -0.45 4.79 9.68
N TRP A 406 -1.38 4.27 8.87
CA TRP A 406 -1.86 4.96 7.68
C TRP A 406 -2.57 6.27 8.04
N LYS A 407 -3.35 6.33 9.12
CA LYS A 407 -4.09 7.55 9.49
C LYS A 407 -3.12 8.67 9.87
N LEU A 408 -2.09 8.34 10.65
CA LEU A 408 -1.00 9.25 10.99
C LEU A 408 -0.27 9.76 9.74
N ALA A 409 -0.06 8.91 8.73
CA ALA A 409 0.58 9.31 7.47
C ALA A 409 -0.24 10.35 6.67
N TRP A 410 -1.58 10.32 6.78
CA TRP A 410 -2.46 11.31 6.14
C TRP A 410 -2.50 12.63 6.92
N GLU A 411 -2.66 12.57 8.25
CA GLU A 411 -2.73 13.75 9.10
C GLU A 411 -1.42 14.55 9.04
N SER A 412 -0.28 13.87 9.07
CA SER A 412 1.05 14.50 9.05
C SER A 412 1.42 15.20 7.73
N LYS A 413 0.75 14.90 6.60
CA LYS A 413 1.10 15.43 5.27
C LYS A 413 -0.02 16.24 4.61
N THR A 414 -0.86 16.86 5.41
CA THR A 414 -2.10 17.52 4.93
C THR A 414 -1.82 18.62 3.89
N LEU A 415 -0.78 19.45 4.09
CA LEU A 415 -0.43 20.54 3.17
C LEU A 415 0.06 20.00 1.83
N GLU A 416 0.97 19.03 1.86
CA GLU A 416 1.54 18.39 0.68
C GLU A 416 0.46 17.70 -0.14
N ILE A 417 -0.49 17.03 0.52
CA ILE A 417 -1.65 16.39 -0.11
C ILE A 417 -2.51 17.45 -0.80
N ALA A 418 -2.81 18.57 -0.13
CA ALA A 418 -3.59 19.65 -0.73
C ALA A 418 -2.92 20.22 -1.99
N LEU A 419 -1.62 20.51 -1.94
CA LEU A 419 -0.84 20.97 -3.09
C LEU A 419 -0.81 19.94 -4.22
N PHE A 420 -0.71 18.65 -3.89
CA PHE A 420 -0.73 17.58 -4.87
C PHE A 420 -2.10 17.45 -5.57
N VAL A 421 -3.20 17.54 -4.83
CA VAL A 421 -4.56 17.55 -5.40
C VAL A 421 -4.76 18.76 -6.32
N VAL A 422 -4.27 19.94 -5.92
CA VAL A 422 -4.30 21.14 -6.77
C VAL A 422 -3.52 20.91 -8.07
N PHE A 423 -2.33 20.31 -8.01
CA PHE A 423 -1.55 19.97 -9.21
C PHE A 423 -2.31 19.04 -10.17
N LEU A 424 -2.98 18.01 -9.64
CA LEU A 424 -3.80 17.09 -10.44
C LEU A 424 -5.01 17.80 -11.05
N ALA A 425 -5.72 18.62 -10.26
CA ALA A 425 -6.89 19.38 -10.69
C ALA A 425 -6.53 20.41 -11.78
N VAL A 426 -5.42 21.15 -11.62
CA VAL A 426 -4.91 22.09 -12.63
C VAL A 426 -4.58 21.35 -13.92
N THR A 427 -3.93 20.18 -13.86
CA THR A 427 -3.61 19.41 -15.05
C THR A 427 -4.87 18.93 -15.79
N ALA A 428 -5.84 18.38 -15.06
CA ALA A 428 -7.12 17.96 -15.63
C ALA A 428 -7.91 19.14 -16.21
N GLY A 429 -7.95 20.28 -15.51
CA GLY A 429 -8.62 21.50 -15.95
C GLY A 429 -8.01 22.07 -17.23
N LEU A 430 -6.68 22.19 -17.28
CA LEU A 430 -5.95 22.63 -18.48
C LEU A 430 -6.22 21.71 -19.67
N TYR A 431 -6.18 20.39 -19.46
CA TYR A 431 -6.43 19.43 -20.54
C TYR A 431 -7.89 19.36 -20.98
N SER A 432 -8.84 19.54 -20.06
CA SER A 432 -10.27 19.65 -20.38
C SER A 432 -10.53 20.82 -21.34
N GLN A 433 -9.82 21.94 -21.15
CA GLN A 433 -9.87 23.11 -22.03
C GLN A 433 -9.04 23.00 -23.32
N ARG A 434 -8.54 21.80 -23.67
CA ARG A 434 -7.65 21.59 -24.83
C ARG A 434 -8.14 22.23 -26.13
N ASP A 435 -9.43 22.12 -26.47
CA ASP A 435 -9.94 22.64 -27.74
C ASP A 435 -9.88 24.17 -27.80
N ARG A 436 -10.06 24.87 -26.66
CA ARG A 436 -9.90 26.33 -26.56
C ARG A 436 -8.43 26.71 -26.70
N LEU A 437 -7.54 26.05 -25.96
CA LEU A 437 -6.09 26.34 -25.95
C LEU A 437 -5.43 26.07 -27.31
N VAL A 438 -5.85 25.00 -27.98
CA VAL A 438 -5.37 24.62 -29.31
C VAL A 438 -5.75 25.67 -30.34
N ARG A 439 -7.00 26.16 -30.34
CA ARG A 439 -7.46 27.18 -31.30
C ARG A 439 -6.83 28.56 -31.09
N ALA A 440 -6.38 28.85 -29.86
CA ALA A 440 -5.60 30.04 -29.55
C ALA A 440 -4.12 29.93 -29.96
N SER A 441 -3.67 28.78 -30.46
CA SER A 441 -2.25 28.49 -30.75
C SER A 441 -2.01 28.29 -32.24
N LYS A 442 -0.83 28.69 -32.72
CA LYS A 442 -0.34 28.42 -34.08
C LYS A 442 0.82 27.44 -34.04
N ARG A 443 1.14 26.75 -35.14
CA ARG A 443 2.21 25.74 -35.20
C ARG A 443 3.57 26.27 -34.74
N LYS A 444 3.91 27.51 -35.13
CA LYS A 444 5.18 28.16 -34.76
C LYS A 444 5.16 28.79 -33.36
N ASN A 445 3.98 29.20 -32.87
CA ASN A 445 3.82 29.90 -31.60
C ASN A 445 2.61 29.33 -30.83
N LYS A 446 2.89 28.46 -29.84
CA LYS A 446 1.87 27.73 -29.05
C LYS A 446 2.01 27.91 -27.53
N PRO A 447 2.15 29.15 -27.02
CA PRO A 447 2.52 29.42 -25.63
C PRO A 447 1.49 28.88 -24.66
N TRP A 448 0.20 28.96 -25.01
CA TRP A 448 -0.94 28.50 -24.22
C TRP A 448 -0.96 26.99 -23.95
N ILE A 449 -0.21 26.21 -24.72
CA ILE A 449 -0.06 24.76 -24.51
C ILE A 449 1.36 24.45 -24.03
N SER A 450 2.38 25.05 -24.66
CA SER A 450 3.75 24.75 -24.32
C SER A 450 4.07 25.21 -22.90
N ILE A 451 3.84 26.48 -22.54
CA ILE A 451 4.31 27.02 -21.26
C ILE A 451 3.69 26.26 -20.07
N PRO A 452 2.35 26.11 -19.95
CA PRO A 452 1.76 25.37 -18.84
C PRO A 452 2.26 23.94 -18.77
N ARG A 453 2.44 23.29 -19.92
CA ARG A 453 2.94 21.91 -19.95
C ARG A 453 4.39 21.78 -19.47
N HIS A 454 5.27 22.74 -19.78
CA HIS A 454 6.64 22.69 -19.24
C HIS A 454 6.65 22.94 -17.74
N LEU A 455 5.84 23.86 -17.24
CA LEU A 455 5.69 24.09 -15.80
C LEU A 455 5.21 22.81 -15.11
N LEU A 456 4.18 22.16 -15.64
CA LEU A 456 3.70 20.87 -15.12
C LEU A 456 4.77 19.79 -15.16
N TRP A 457 5.60 19.72 -16.20
CA TRP A 457 6.72 18.77 -16.26
C TRP A 457 7.81 19.04 -15.23
N ILE A 458 8.15 20.32 -15.00
CA ILE A 458 9.13 20.70 -13.98
C ILE A 458 8.58 20.34 -12.60
N VAL A 459 7.33 20.67 -12.32
CA VAL A 459 6.65 20.29 -11.06
C VAL A 459 6.55 18.76 -10.92
N ALA A 460 6.23 18.05 -11.99
CA ALA A 460 6.19 16.58 -11.98
C ALA A 460 7.55 15.97 -11.64
N VAL A 461 8.65 16.50 -12.17
CA VAL A 461 10.00 15.99 -11.87
C VAL A 461 10.44 16.40 -10.46
N ALA A 462 10.35 17.69 -10.12
CA ALA A 462 10.89 18.23 -8.88
C ALA A 462 10.00 17.92 -7.66
N TYR A 463 8.71 18.24 -7.73
CA TYR A 463 7.79 18.08 -6.61
C TYR A 463 7.26 16.65 -6.52
N VAL A 464 6.62 16.14 -7.59
CA VAL A 464 5.99 14.80 -7.54
C VAL A 464 7.02 13.68 -7.51
N GLY A 465 8.06 13.78 -8.35
CA GLY A 465 9.13 12.79 -8.46
C GLY A 465 10.14 12.86 -7.33
N LEU A 466 10.94 13.94 -7.26
CA LEU A 466 12.08 14.03 -6.34
C LEU A 466 11.69 14.28 -4.88
N TYR A 467 10.70 15.15 -4.63
CA TYR A 467 10.29 15.51 -3.27
C TYR A 467 9.29 14.51 -2.67
N LEU A 468 8.14 14.30 -3.32
CA LEU A 468 7.09 13.41 -2.82
C LEU A 468 7.38 11.92 -3.05
N LYS A 469 8.28 11.57 -3.99
CA LYS A 469 8.53 10.19 -4.43
C LYS A 469 7.26 9.46 -4.92
N ALA A 470 6.25 10.22 -5.33
CA ALA A 470 4.92 9.73 -5.71
C ALA A 470 4.87 9.34 -7.18
N GLN A 471 5.48 8.21 -7.52
CA GLN A 471 5.54 7.67 -8.88
C GLN A 471 4.79 6.34 -8.95
N PRO A 472 3.64 6.27 -9.65
CA PRO A 472 2.95 5.02 -9.91
C PRO A 472 3.88 4.04 -10.64
N SER A 473 3.78 2.75 -10.30
CA SER A 473 4.67 1.67 -10.74
C SER A 473 3.87 0.41 -11.12
N ILE A 474 4.49 -0.49 -11.89
CA ILE A 474 3.93 -1.81 -12.22
C ILE A 474 3.71 -2.69 -10.99
N THR A 475 4.53 -2.56 -9.95
CA THR A 475 4.43 -3.37 -8.72
C THR A 475 3.09 -3.18 -8.03
N GLN A 476 2.55 -1.96 -8.05
CA GLN A 476 1.24 -1.63 -7.49
C GLN A 476 0.10 -2.27 -8.29
N VAL A 477 0.25 -2.37 -9.61
CA VAL A 477 -0.70 -3.08 -10.46
C VAL A 477 -0.71 -4.57 -10.10
N MET A 478 0.47 -5.18 -9.99
CA MET A 478 0.60 -6.60 -9.61
C MET A 478 0.03 -6.86 -8.21
N THR A 479 0.32 -5.97 -7.25
CA THR A 479 -0.24 -6.02 -5.89
C THR A 479 -1.76 -5.97 -5.89
N TRP A 480 -2.36 -5.09 -6.72
CA TRP A 480 -3.81 -5.01 -6.85
C TRP A 480 -4.43 -6.30 -7.42
N PHE A 481 -3.81 -6.89 -8.45
CA PHE A 481 -4.25 -8.19 -8.99
C PHE A 481 -4.15 -9.32 -7.96
N HIS A 482 -3.08 -9.35 -7.16
CA HIS A 482 -2.89 -10.35 -6.12
C HIS A 482 -3.88 -10.16 -4.95
N SER A 483 -4.11 -8.90 -4.54
CA SER A 483 -5.05 -8.54 -3.46
C SER A 483 -6.51 -8.86 -3.81
N LEU A 484 -6.88 -8.92 -5.09
CA LEU A 484 -8.19 -9.36 -5.54
C LEU A 484 -8.42 -10.87 -5.39
N ILE A 485 -7.35 -11.67 -5.34
CA ILE A 485 -7.41 -13.13 -5.35
C ILE A 485 -7.25 -13.72 -3.95
N HIS A 486 -6.38 -13.14 -3.11
CA HIS A 486 -6.08 -13.66 -1.78
C HIS A 486 -6.88 -12.96 -0.68
N GLN A 487 -6.34 -11.88 -0.11
CA GLN A 487 -7.01 -11.09 0.93
C GLN A 487 -6.92 -9.59 0.60
N TRP A 488 -8.06 -8.93 0.63
CA TRP A 488 -8.15 -7.49 0.38
C TRP A 488 -7.85 -6.70 1.67
N LYS A 489 -6.69 -6.04 1.74
CA LYS A 489 -6.29 -5.20 2.88
C LYS A 489 -6.21 -3.72 2.47
N TRP A 490 -7.21 -2.94 2.86
CA TRP A 490 -7.27 -1.49 2.56
C TRP A 490 -6.11 -0.68 3.15
N GLU A 491 -5.60 -1.11 4.29
CA GLU A 491 -4.52 -0.44 5.04
C GLU A 491 -3.26 -0.29 4.20
N LEU A 492 -2.96 -1.29 3.37
CA LEU A 492 -1.79 -1.29 2.48
C LEU A 492 -1.88 -0.14 1.47
N PHE A 493 -3.05 0.04 0.83
CA PHE A 493 -3.25 1.08 -0.17
C PHE A 493 -3.37 2.47 0.46
N LEU A 494 -3.92 2.57 1.67
CA LEU A 494 -4.05 3.83 2.41
C LEU A 494 -2.73 4.30 3.02
N SER A 495 -1.73 3.42 3.11
CA SER A 495 -0.45 3.76 3.73
C SER A 495 0.32 4.88 3.00
N ASP A 496 0.25 4.94 1.66
CA ASP A 496 0.80 6.04 0.86
C ASP A 496 -0.31 6.94 0.30
N PRO A 497 -0.59 8.10 0.93
CA PRO A 497 -1.68 8.98 0.52
C PRO A 497 -1.52 9.49 -0.91
N PHE A 498 -0.30 9.78 -1.35
CA PHE A 498 -0.07 10.38 -2.67
C PHE A 498 -0.29 9.37 -3.78
N ILE A 499 0.26 8.17 -3.62
CA ILE A 499 0.04 7.07 -4.57
C ILE A 499 -1.44 6.71 -4.63
N PHE A 500 -2.12 6.65 -3.48
CA PHE A 500 -3.55 6.36 -3.42
C PHE A 500 -4.38 7.37 -4.23
N ILE A 501 -4.19 8.67 -3.97
CA ILE A 501 -4.87 9.75 -4.70
C ILE A 501 -4.51 9.69 -6.20
N PHE A 502 -3.24 9.43 -6.52
CA PHE A 502 -2.79 9.39 -7.90
C PHE A 502 -3.40 8.23 -8.68
N TRP A 503 -3.61 7.06 -8.06
CA TRP A 503 -4.26 5.92 -8.70
C TRP A 503 -5.74 6.16 -9.00
N TRP A 504 -6.49 6.76 -8.07
CA TRP A 504 -7.86 7.18 -8.34
C TRP A 504 -7.93 8.16 -9.51
N PHE A 505 -7.03 9.15 -9.50
CA PHE A 505 -6.90 10.08 -10.61
C PHE A 505 -6.52 9.38 -11.93
N LEU A 506 -5.63 8.38 -11.89
CA LEU A 506 -5.25 7.57 -13.06
C LEU A 506 -6.44 6.82 -13.64
N ILE A 507 -7.20 6.11 -12.81
CA ILE A 507 -8.39 5.36 -13.22
C ILE A 507 -9.37 6.29 -13.93
N ILE A 508 -9.69 7.44 -13.31
CA ILE A 508 -10.60 8.43 -13.87
C ILE A 508 -10.05 8.98 -15.19
N SER A 509 -8.80 9.46 -15.21
CA SER A 509 -8.23 10.09 -16.40
C SER A 509 -8.06 9.14 -17.59
N VAL A 510 -7.73 7.87 -17.33
CA VAL A 510 -7.60 6.84 -18.36
C VAL A 510 -8.95 6.52 -19.00
N LEU A 511 -10.02 6.46 -18.21
CA LEU A 511 -11.38 6.24 -18.73
C LEU A 511 -11.94 7.49 -19.45
N VAL A 512 -11.59 8.69 -19.03
CA VAL A 512 -12.11 9.92 -19.65
C VAL A 512 -11.34 10.28 -20.93
N TRP A 513 -10.01 10.33 -20.87
CA TRP A 513 -9.15 10.82 -21.96
C TRP A 513 -8.11 9.81 -22.46
N GLY A 514 -7.92 8.69 -21.77
CA GLY A 514 -6.86 7.74 -22.03
C GLY A 514 -5.57 8.03 -21.27
N ARG A 515 -4.64 7.07 -21.27
CA ARG A 515 -3.36 7.15 -20.52
C ARG A 515 -2.47 8.34 -20.86
N GLY A 516 -2.70 9.00 -22.00
CA GLY A 516 -1.83 10.08 -22.46
C GLY A 516 -1.87 11.32 -21.57
N LEU A 517 -2.93 11.53 -20.78
CA LEU A 517 -2.94 12.61 -19.79
C LEU A 517 -1.82 12.39 -18.77
N PHE A 518 -1.77 11.20 -18.16
CA PHE A 518 -0.69 10.85 -17.23
C PHE A 518 0.66 10.73 -17.91
N CYS A 519 0.82 9.81 -18.87
CA CYS A 519 2.11 9.51 -19.48
C CYS A 519 2.71 10.71 -20.24
N GLY A 520 1.88 11.64 -20.71
CA GLY A 520 2.28 12.83 -21.45
C GLY A 520 2.48 14.08 -20.60
N TRP A 521 1.66 14.30 -19.57
CA TRP A 521 1.61 15.58 -18.84
C TRP A 521 2.11 15.52 -17.39
N MET A 522 1.93 14.39 -16.69
CA MET A 522 2.19 14.33 -15.24
C MET A 522 3.24 13.32 -14.84
N CYS A 523 3.50 12.27 -15.63
CA CYS A 523 4.47 11.24 -15.29
C CYS A 523 5.86 11.87 -15.07
N PRO A 524 6.43 11.83 -13.84
CA PRO A 524 7.75 12.38 -13.54
C PRO A 524 8.84 11.90 -14.51
N PHE A 525 8.97 10.58 -14.69
CA PHE A 525 10.01 10.02 -15.57
C PHE A 525 9.79 10.34 -17.06
N GLY A 526 8.54 10.35 -17.51
CA GLY A 526 8.19 10.77 -18.86
C GLY A 526 8.58 12.23 -19.11
N SER A 527 8.28 13.09 -18.14
CA SER A 527 8.60 14.52 -18.14
C SER A 527 10.11 14.74 -18.20
N LEU A 528 10.87 14.01 -17.38
CA LEU A 528 12.33 14.02 -17.39
C LEU A 528 12.89 13.71 -18.78
N GLN A 529 12.49 12.59 -19.40
CA GLN A 529 12.97 12.24 -20.74
C GLN A 529 12.66 13.31 -21.81
N HIS A 530 11.50 13.97 -21.72
CA HIS A 530 11.15 15.02 -22.68
C HIS A 530 11.93 16.32 -22.43
N LEU A 531 12.19 16.66 -21.17
CA LEU A 531 13.09 17.76 -20.82
C LEU A 531 14.51 17.47 -21.33
N THR A 532 15.02 16.24 -21.19
CA THR A 532 16.29 15.79 -21.79
C THR A 532 16.29 15.93 -23.30
N PHE A 533 15.21 15.52 -23.99
CA PHE A 533 15.08 15.69 -25.44
C PHE A 533 15.17 17.17 -25.86
N LYS A 534 14.58 18.09 -25.09
CA LYS A 534 14.68 19.53 -25.33
C LYS A 534 16.04 20.10 -25.02
N LEU A 535 16.69 19.60 -23.97
CA LEU A 535 18.08 19.94 -23.67
C LEU A 535 18.99 19.57 -24.86
N GLY A 536 18.79 18.41 -25.47
CA GLY A 536 19.48 18.03 -26.71
C GLY A 536 19.25 19.00 -27.87
N GLN A 537 18.07 19.62 -27.98
CA GLN A 537 17.79 20.66 -28.97
C GLN A 537 18.57 21.95 -28.70
N LEU A 538 18.67 22.33 -27.43
CA LEU A 538 19.38 23.54 -26.99
C LEU A 538 20.90 23.40 -27.18
N VAL A 539 21.46 22.21 -26.94
CA VAL A 539 22.90 21.92 -27.09
C VAL A 539 23.28 21.61 -28.56
N GLY A 540 22.38 21.82 -29.51
CA GLY A 540 22.69 21.71 -30.95
C GLY A 540 22.61 20.29 -31.54
N LEU A 541 22.14 19.29 -30.79
CA LEU A 541 21.97 17.91 -31.28
C LEU A 541 20.72 17.71 -32.16
N LYS A 542 19.99 18.79 -32.46
CA LYS A 542 18.76 18.79 -33.27
C LYS A 542 18.88 18.04 -34.60
N ARG A 543 20.05 18.06 -35.24
CA ARG A 543 20.29 17.36 -36.52
C ARG A 543 20.26 15.83 -36.40
N PHE A 544 20.55 15.30 -35.22
CA PHE A 544 20.55 13.86 -34.94
C PHE A 544 19.22 13.37 -34.37
N GLN A 545 18.33 14.30 -33.99
CA GLN A 545 17.01 13.96 -33.51
C GLN A 545 16.12 13.50 -34.66
N GLY A 546 15.54 12.32 -34.52
CA GLY A 546 14.79 11.69 -35.59
C GLY A 546 13.75 10.71 -35.10
N LEU A 547 12.70 10.60 -35.91
CA LEU A 547 11.69 9.56 -35.78
C LEU A 547 12.22 8.22 -36.30
N LEU A 548 11.90 7.14 -35.60
CA LEU A 548 12.28 5.79 -36.01
C LEU A 548 11.46 5.38 -37.25
N PRO A 549 12.01 4.54 -38.15
CA PRO A 549 11.22 4.00 -39.26
C PRO A 549 9.95 3.33 -38.74
N LYS A 550 8.78 3.66 -39.34
CA LYS A 550 7.47 3.23 -38.82
C LYS A 550 7.37 1.71 -38.65
N LYS A 551 7.88 0.92 -39.60
CA LYS A 551 7.94 -0.55 -39.51
C LYS A 551 8.71 -1.05 -38.29
N LEU A 552 9.81 -0.40 -37.92
CA LEU A 552 10.60 -0.76 -36.75
C LEU A 552 9.87 -0.35 -35.47
N HIS A 553 9.30 0.85 -35.43
CA HIS A 553 8.47 1.30 -34.31
C HIS A 553 7.29 0.34 -34.04
N ASP A 554 6.58 -0.10 -35.09
CA ASP A 554 5.41 -0.98 -34.94
C ASP A 554 5.78 -2.38 -34.42
N LYS A 555 7.02 -2.83 -34.61
CA LYS A 555 7.55 -4.06 -33.98
C LYS A 555 8.00 -3.80 -32.55
N LEU A 556 8.84 -2.78 -32.33
CA LEU A 556 9.44 -2.50 -31.02
C LEU A 556 8.39 -2.11 -29.96
N LYS A 557 7.27 -1.49 -30.34
CA LYS A 557 6.22 -1.10 -29.38
C LYS A 557 5.59 -2.30 -28.68
N TRP A 558 5.71 -3.52 -29.21
CA TRP A 558 5.21 -4.73 -28.56
C TRP A 558 6.07 -5.21 -27.39
N ILE A 559 7.33 -4.77 -27.31
CA ILE A 559 8.26 -5.17 -26.25
C ILE A 559 7.69 -4.82 -24.87
N LYS A 560 7.21 -3.59 -24.64
CA LYS A 560 6.59 -3.20 -23.36
C LYS A 560 5.40 -4.07 -22.95
N TYR A 561 4.60 -4.57 -23.91
CA TYR A 561 3.47 -5.45 -23.62
C TYR A 561 3.96 -6.86 -23.27
N GLY A 562 5.04 -7.34 -23.93
CA GLY A 562 5.72 -8.58 -23.55
C GLY A 562 6.32 -8.50 -22.14
N VAL A 563 7.03 -7.41 -21.82
CA VAL A 563 7.57 -7.16 -20.47
C VAL A 563 6.45 -7.15 -19.44
N PHE A 564 5.35 -6.43 -19.70
CA PHE A 564 4.17 -6.42 -18.82
C PHE A 564 3.59 -7.82 -18.59
N ALA A 565 3.40 -8.61 -19.66
CA ALA A 565 2.87 -9.97 -19.55
C ALA A 565 3.79 -10.91 -18.77
N VAL A 566 5.11 -10.81 -18.96
CA VAL A 566 6.09 -11.59 -18.20
C VAL A 566 6.07 -11.22 -16.72
N LEU A 567 6.09 -9.92 -16.38
CA LEU A 567 6.03 -9.48 -14.98
C LEU A 567 4.75 -9.95 -14.29
N LEU A 568 3.61 -9.82 -14.96
CA LEU A 568 2.33 -10.27 -14.43
C LEU A 568 2.32 -11.80 -14.27
N GLY A 569 2.83 -12.56 -15.24
CA GLY A 569 2.93 -14.01 -15.18
C GLY A 569 3.83 -14.49 -14.02
N VAL A 570 4.99 -13.88 -13.85
CA VAL A 570 5.92 -14.20 -12.73
C VAL A 570 5.30 -13.84 -11.39
N SER A 571 4.50 -12.76 -11.31
CA SER A 571 3.84 -12.37 -10.05
C SER A 571 2.88 -13.41 -9.49
N PHE A 572 2.28 -14.24 -10.36
CA PHE A 572 1.44 -15.36 -9.92
C PHE A 572 2.26 -16.55 -9.40
N TYR A 573 3.53 -16.66 -9.79
CA TYR A 573 4.43 -17.72 -9.31
C TYR A 573 5.17 -17.30 -8.04
N SER A 574 5.75 -16.10 -8.03
CA SER A 574 6.46 -15.53 -6.88
C SER A 574 6.40 -14.02 -6.95
N MET A 575 5.74 -13.40 -5.95
CA MET A 575 5.67 -11.94 -5.82
C MET A 575 7.06 -11.33 -5.70
N GLU A 576 7.94 -11.97 -4.93
CA GLU A 576 9.32 -11.53 -4.70
C GLU A 576 10.15 -11.47 -5.99
N MET A 577 10.11 -12.54 -6.79
CA MET A 577 10.80 -12.57 -8.08
C MET A 577 10.28 -11.49 -9.02
N ALA A 578 8.97 -11.24 -8.98
CA ALA A 578 8.34 -10.28 -9.84
C ALA A 578 8.69 -8.83 -9.45
N GLU A 579 8.87 -8.53 -8.17
CA GLU A 579 9.40 -7.25 -7.68
C GLU A 579 10.87 -7.03 -8.09
N HIS A 580 11.69 -8.08 -8.04
CA HIS A 580 13.07 -8.00 -8.53
C HIS A 580 13.12 -7.73 -10.05
N LEU A 581 12.28 -8.40 -10.84
CA LEU A 581 12.18 -8.14 -12.28
C LEU A 581 11.58 -6.76 -12.61
N ALA A 582 10.75 -6.20 -11.72
CA ALA A 582 10.17 -4.87 -11.88
C ALA A 582 11.22 -3.75 -11.79
N GLU A 583 12.49 -4.05 -11.47
CA GLU A 583 13.62 -3.12 -11.56
C GLU A 583 13.91 -2.63 -12.99
N ILE A 584 13.30 -3.25 -14.00
CA ILE A 584 13.22 -2.70 -15.36
C ILE A 584 12.53 -1.33 -15.41
N GLU A 585 11.84 -0.92 -14.33
CA GLU A 585 11.36 0.43 -14.12
C GLU A 585 12.45 1.36 -13.57
N PRO A 586 12.90 2.37 -14.34
CA PRO A 586 13.95 3.29 -13.93
C PRO A 586 13.49 4.25 -12.82
N PHE A 587 12.21 4.20 -12.43
CA PHE A 587 11.57 5.05 -11.43
C PHE A 587 12.26 4.94 -10.08
N LYS A 588 12.57 3.71 -9.69
CA LYS A 588 13.27 3.34 -8.45
C LYS A 588 14.63 4.03 -8.34
N THR A 589 15.48 3.82 -9.33
CA THR A 589 16.82 4.42 -9.40
C THR A 589 16.78 5.94 -9.54
N THR A 590 15.80 6.48 -10.25
CA THR A 590 15.74 7.93 -10.55
C THR A 590 15.19 8.76 -9.40
N PHE A 591 14.10 8.33 -8.76
CA PHE A 591 13.35 9.14 -7.80
C PHE A 591 13.34 8.58 -6.38
N LEU A 592 13.31 7.26 -6.21
CA LEU A 592 13.18 6.65 -4.88
C LEU A 592 14.52 6.55 -4.15
N VAL A 593 15.55 6.00 -4.83
CA VAL A 593 16.92 5.80 -4.29
C VAL A 593 17.84 6.97 -4.53
N GLY A 594 17.70 7.57 -5.71
CA GLY A 594 18.71 8.46 -6.27
C GLY A 594 19.89 7.69 -6.87
N VAL A 595 20.50 8.31 -7.88
CA VAL A 595 21.59 7.73 -8.68
C VAL A 595 22.89 7.50 -7.90
N TRP A 596 23.05 8.13 -6.73
CA TRP A 596 24.28 8.06 -5.92
C TRP A 596 24.30 6.90 -4.93
N ASN A 597 23.13 6.39 -4.54
CA ASN A 597 23.00 5.34 -3.53
C ASN A 597 22.70 3.96 -4.15
N ARG A 598 22.65 3.86 -5.49
CA ARG A 598 22.30 2.64 -6.22
C ARG A 598 23.55 2.03 -6.88
N SER A 599 23.56 0.71 -7.02
CA SER A 599 24.65 0.02 -7.72
C SER A 599 24.76 0.46 -9.18
N TRP A 600 26.00 0.50 -9.67
CA TRP A 600 26.36 1.07 -10.96
C TRP A 600 25.57 0.53 -12.18
N PRO A 601 25.12 -0.75 -12.25
CA PRO A 601 24.39 -1.24 -13.43
C PRO A 601 23.05 -0.52 -13.64
N PHE A 602 22.33 -0.23 -12.55
CA PHE A 602 21.06 0.49 -12.63
C PHE A 602 21.23 1.96 -12.99
N VAL A 603 22.30 2.58 -12.48
CA VAL A 603 22.66 3.96 -12.82
C VAL A 603 23.01 4.05 -14.30
N LEU A 604 23.79 3.10 -14.82
CA LEU A 604 24.12 2.99 -16.23
C LEU A 604 22.87 2.76 -17.09
N PHE A 605 21.92 1.94 -16.63
CA PHE A 605 20.65 1.73 -17.31
C PHE A 605 19.82 3.02 -17.43
N VAL A 606 19.65 3.78 -16.35
CA VAL A 606 18.98 5.09 -16.38
C VAL A 606 19.74 6.08 -17.27
N GLY A 607 21.06 6.14 -17.13
CA GLY A 607 21.94 6.98 -17.94
C GLY A 607 21.82 6.68 -19.42
N ALA A 608 21.76 5.40 -19.80
CA ALA A 608 21.53 4.98 -21.18
C ALA A 608 20.15 5.43 -21.69
N ILE A 609 19.09 5.24 -20.91
CA ILE A 609 17.74 5.71 -21.29
C ILE A 609 17.72 7.23 -21.51
N LEU A 610 18.29 8.01 -20.60
CA LEU A 610 18.35 9.46 -20.71
C LEU A 610 19.26 9.91 -21.86
N GLY A 611 20.38 9.22 -22.08
CA GLY A 611 21.26 9.44 -23.23
C GLY A 611 20.54 9.22 -24.56
N ILE A 612 19.76 8.14 -24.69
CA ILE A 612 18.92 7.89 -25.87
C ILE A 612 17.81 8.94 -25.97
N SER A 613 17.30 9.43 -24.84
CA SER A 613 16.28 10.48 -24.79
C SER A 613 16.76 11.83 -25.35
N LEU A 614 18.07 12.07 -25.46
CA LEU A 614 18.62 13.23 -26.17
C LEU A 614 18.31 13.19 -27.68
N PHE A 615 18.16 11.98 -28.25
CA PHE A 615 17.98 11.76 -29.70
C PHE A 615 16.55 11.36 -30.09
N SER A 616 15.84 10.65 -29.21
CA SER A 616 14.47 10.20 -29.43
C SER A 616 13.54 10.70 -28.34
N GLU A 617 12.34 11.15 -28.70
CA GLU A 617 11.38 11.61 -27.69
C GLU A 617 10.81 10.43 -26.88
N ARG A 618 11.07 10.38 -25.57
CA ARG A 618 10.52 9.40 -24.60
C ARG A 618 10.68 7.92 -25.04
N PRO A 619 11.90 7.43 -25.29
CA PRO A 619 12.16 6.07 -25.78
C PRO A 619 11.65 4.98 -24.82
N TYR A 620 11.85 5.16 -23.50
CA TYR A 620 11.41 4.18 -22.50
C TYR A 620 9.89 3.99 -22.51
N CYS A 621 9.15 5.11 -22.53
CA CYS A 621 7.68 5.08 -22.54
C CYS A 621 7.08 4.45 -23.80
N LYS A 622 7.81 4.50 -24.93
CA LYS A 622 7.36 3.92 -26.21
C LYS A 622 7.61 2.42 -26.27
N TYR A 623 8.73 1.94 -25.72
CA TYR A 623 9.23 0.60 -26.04
C TYR A 623 9.37 -0.35 -24.85
N ILE A 624 9.57 0.15 -23.62
CA ILE A 624 9.93 -0.71 -22.48
C ILE A 624 8.92 -0.61 -21.33
N CYS A 625 8.39 0.58 -21.05
CA CYS A 625 7.59 0.87 -19.85
C CYS A 625 6.38 -0.08 -19.65
N PRO A 626 6.44 -1.00 -18.66
CA PRO A 626 5.37 -1.98 -18.43
C PRO A 626 4.12 -1.33 -17.82
N LEU A 627 4.26 -0.34 -16.92
CA LEU A 627 3.14 0.46 -16.44
C LEU A 627 2.38 1.14 -17.60
N GLY A 628 3.12 1.68 -18.58
CA GLY A 628 2.52 2.30 -19.76
C GLY A 628 1.74 1.32 -20.62
N ALA A 629 2.15 0.04 -20.66
CA ALA A 629 1.42 -1.04 -21.32
C ALA A 629 0.15 -1.42 -20.54
N GLY A 630 0.23 -1.54 -19.21
CA GLY A 630 -0.93 -1.78 -18.35
C GLY A 630 -2.01 -0.71 -18.50
N LEU A 631 -1.64 0.58 -18.44
CA LEU A 631 -2.57 1.69 -18.63
C LEU A 631 -3.11 1.82 -20.06
N ALA A 632 -2.44 1.21 -21.05
CA ALA A 632 -2.88 1.23 -22.44
C ALA A 632 -4.10 0.34 -22.71
N ILE A 633 -4.28 -0.74 -21.94
CA ILE A 633 -5.40 -1.67 -22.09
C ILE A 633 -6.76 -0.97 -21.90
N PRO A 634 -7.04 -0.34 -20.73
CA PRO A 634 -8.31 0.35 -20.49
C PRO A 634 -8.50 1.63 -21.33
N THR A 635 -7.42 2.22 -21.87
CA THR A 635 -7.49 3.40 -22.76
C THR A 635 -8.34 3.16 -24.03
N THR A 636 -8.56 1.90 -24.40
CA THR A 636 -9.46 1.53 -25.51
C THR A 636 -10.89 1.99 -25.26
N PHE A 637 -11.35 1.98 -24.00
CA PHE A 637 -12.71 2.34 -23.56
C PHE A 637 -12.90 3.83 -23.26
N ARG A 638 -11.94 4.69 -23.64
CA ARG A 638 -12.01 6.11 -23.28
C ARG A 638 -13.24 6.81 -23.87
N LEU A 639 -13.77 7.79 -23.13
CA LEU A 639 -14.93 8.58 -23.54
C LEU A 639 -14.60 9.63 -24.62
N PHE A 640 -13.46 10.34 -24.49
CA PHE A 640 -13.15 11.47 -25.37
C PHE A 640 -11.82 11.30 -26.14
N GLY A 641 -11.91 11.13 -27.46
CA GLY A 641 -10.76 11.07 -28.36
C GLY A 641 -10.37 12.41 -29.00
N LEU A 642 -9.17 12.45 -29.60
CA LEU A 642 -8.74 13.57 -30.45
C LEU A 642 -9.44 13.54 -31.82
N LYS A 643 -9.75 14.72 -32.36
CA LYS A 643 -10.48 14.89 -33.63
C LYS A 643 -9.57 14.71 -34.85
N ARG A 644 -10.13 14.20 -35.96
CA ARG A 644 -9.45 14.06 -37.26
C ARG A 644 -10.37 14.46 -38.40
N LYS A 645 -9.80 14.96 -39.49
CA LYS A 645 -10.52 15.31 -40.73
C LYS A 645 -10.63 14.09 -41.65
N LYS A 646 -11.43 14.17 -42.71
CA LYS A 646 -11.49 13.09 -43.71
C LYS A 646 -10.21 13.05 -44.56
N GLU A 647 -9.69 14.21 -44.93
CA GLU A 647 -8.46 14.39 -45.73
C GLU A 647 -7.19 13.98 -44.97
N CYS A 648 -7.30 13.76 -43.66
CA CYS A 648 -6.19 13.26 -42.84
C CYS A 648 -5.73 11.85 -43.26
N GLN A 649 -6.58 11.10 -43.96
CA GLN A 649 -6.25 9.77 -44.49
C GLN A 649 -5.25 9.83 -45.65
N THR A 650 -5.13 10.96 -46.36
CA THR A 650 -4.23 11.12 -47.52
C THR A 650 -3.13 12.15 -47.29
N CYS A 651 -3.34 13.10 -46.37
CA CYS A 651 -2.39 14.19 -46.13
C CYS A 651 -1.11 13.76 -45.38
N HIS A 652 -1.23 12.86 -44.40
CA HIS A 652 -0.14 12.38 -43.52
C HIS A 652 0.75 13.43 -42.81
N ALA A 653 0.48 14.74 -42.93
CA ALA A 653 1.33 15.80 -42.37
C ALA A 653 1.48 15.72 -40.84
N CYS A 654 0.39 15.42 -40.12
CA CYS A 654 0.47 15.21 -38.66
C CYS A 654 1.24 13.94 -38.28
N ALA A 655 1.24 12.91 -39.13
CA ALA A 655 1.95 11.66 -38.87
C ALA A 655 3.47 11.87 -38.92
N ALA A 656 3.95 12.67 -39.87
CA ALA A 656 5.37 13.02 -40.00
C ALA A 656 5.93 13.80 -38.79
N GLY A 657 5.09 14.52 -38.05
CA GLY A 657 5.47 15.27 -36.84
C GLY A 657 5.08 14.60 -35.52
N CYS A 658 4.58 13.35 -35.54
CA CYS A 658 4.10 12.69 -34.33
C CYS A 658 5.27 12.03 -33.56
N GLY A 659 5.75 12.71 -32.52
CA GLY A 659 6.84 12.23 -31.65
C GLY A 659 6.62 10.84 -31.02
N SER A 660 5.36 10.49 -30.76
CA SER A 660 4.98 9.18 -30.22
C SER A 660 4.72 8.12 -31.29
N HIS A 661 4.79 8.45 -32.58
CA HIS A 661 4.45 7.56 -33.70
C HIS A 661 3.05 6.91 -33.63
N ALA A 662 2.12 7.58 -32.95
CA ALA A 662 0.77 7.09 -32.71
C ALA A 662 -0.16 7.20 -33.92
N ILE A 663 0.21 7.96 -34.97
CA ILE A 663 -0.63 8.08 -36.17
C ILE A 663 -0.19 7.03 -37.20
N ASP A 664 -1.13 6.20 -37.65
CA ASP A 664 -0.89 5.16 -38.64
C ASP A 664 -0.89 5.70 -40.10
N ALA A 665 -0.64 4.79 -41.04
CA ALA A 665 -0.63 5.10 -42.46
C ALA A 665 -2.01 5.52 -42.98
N GLN A 666 -3.10 5.21 -42.28
CA GLN A 666 -4.46 5.61 -42.62
C GLN A 666 -4.84 6.93 -41.94
N GLY A 667 -3.92 7.57 -41.20
CA GLY A 667 -4.16 8.82 -40.52
C GLY A 667 -5.02 8.71 -39.25
N LYS A 668 -5.29 7.49 -38.77
CA LYS A 668 -5.96 7.20 -37.49
C LYS A 668 -4.95 7.23 -36.35
N ILE A 669 -5.40 7.71 -35.19
CA ILE A 669 -4.58 7.77 -33.98
C ILE A 669 -4.76 6.46 -33.22
N ASP A 670 -3.67 5.71 -32.98
CA ASP A 670 -3.62 4.63 -31.99
C ASP A 670 -3.50 5.25 -30.60
N GLN A 671 -4.54 5.03 -29.81
CA GLN A 671 -4.78 5.73 -28.55
C GLN A 671 -4.03 5.06 -27.41
N ARG A 672 -3.72 3.78 -27.60
CA ARG A 672 -2.81 3.02 -26.75
C ARG A 672 -1.38 3.54 -26.86
N GLU A 673 -1.04 4.28 -27.91
CA GLU A 673 0.29 4.85 -28.15
C GLU A 673 0.33 6.39 -28.01
N CYS A 674 -0.82 7.07 -28.09
CA CYS A 674 -0.91 8.51 -28.04
C CYS A 674 -0.56 9.07 -26.64
N LEU A 675 0.38 10.01 -26.58
CA LEU A 675 0.75 10.73 -25.35
C LEU A 675 0.02 12.07 -25.17
N LEU A 676 -1.03 12.33 -25.96
CA LEU A 676 -1.87 13.52 -25.88
C LEU A 676 -1.09 14.85 -25.82
N CYS A 677 -0.02 14.98 -26.62
CA CYS A 677 0.78 16.20 -26.69
C CYS A 677 0.09 17.37 -27.42
N LEU A 678 -1.07 17.14 -28.05
CA LEU A 678 -1.87 18.14 -28.78
C LEU A 678 -1.19 18.81 -29.98
N ASP A 679 0.04 18.44 -30.35
CA ASP A 679 0.77 19.06 -31.46
C ASP A 679 0.06 18.85 -32.81
N CYS A 680 -0.54 17.68 -33.02
CA CYS A 680 -1.38 17.40 -34.19
C CYS A 680 -2.69 18.21 -34.18
N MET A 681 -3.22 18.54 -32.99
CA MET A 681 -4.42 19.35 -32.85
C MET A 681 -4.13 20.83 -33.11
N VAL A 682 -2.95 21.36 -32.72
CA VAL A 682 -2.53 22.71 -33.11
C VAL A 682 -2.42 22.82 -34.63
N MET A 683 -1.81 21.83 -35.28
CA MET A 683 -1.77 21.78 -36.74
C MET A 683 -3.17 21.62 -37.38
N TYR A 684 -4.11 20.94 -36.71
CA TYR A 684 -5.46 20.71 -37.22
C TYR A 684 -6.27 22.00 -37.40
N TYR A 685 -6.05 23.02 -36.56
CA TYR A 685 -6.75 24.31 -36.62
C TYR A 685 -5.91 25.45 -37.22
N ASP A 686 -4.66 25.19 -37.63
CA ASP A 686 -3.78 26.22 -38.20
C ASP A 686 -3.95 26.30 -39.73
N ASP A 687 -4.52 27.40 -40.21
CA ASP A 687 -4.79 27.70 -41.62
C ASP A 687 -3.54 27.95 -42.48
N HIS A 688 -2.38 28.12 -41.83
CA HIS A 688 -1.09 28.28 -42.49
C HIS A 688 -0.26 26.98 -42.47
N ALA A 689 -0.68 25.97 -41.71
CA ALA A 689 0.06 24.72 -41.56
C ALA A 689 -0.71 23.46 -42.02
N CYS A 690 -2.04 23.44 -41.93
CA CYS A 690 -2.85 22.30 -42.33
C CYS A 690 -3.04 22.29 -43.86
N PRO A 691 -2.56 21.27 -44.62
CA PRO A 691 -2.61 21.33 -46.08
C PRO A 691 -4.02 21.53 -46.70
N PRO A 692 -5.10 20.91 -46.19
CA PRO A 692 -6.47 21.21 -46.64
C PRO A 692 -6.86 22.68 -46.43
N LEU A 693 -6.56 23.25 -45.27
CA LEU A 693 -6.88 24.65 -44.97
C LEU A 693 -6.02 25.62 -45.77
N VAL A 694 -4.73 25.32 -45.96
CA VAL A 694 -3.83 26.12 -46.79
C VAL A 694 -4.33 26.16 -48.23
N LYS A 695 -4.79 25.02 -48.77
CA LYS A 695 -5.36 24.94 -50.12
C LYS A 695 -6.62 25.79 -50.24
N GLU A 696 -7.54 25.67 -49.28
CA GLU A 696 -8.78 26.45 -49.27
C GLU A 696 -8.54 27.95 -49.09
N ARG A 697 -7.67 28.34 -48.14
CA ARG A 697 -7.26 29.72 -47.89
C ARG A 697 -6.69 30.38 -49.15
N LYS A 698 -5.70 29.75 -49.79
CA LYS A 698 -5.10 30.27 -51.04
C LYS A 698 -6.13 30.39 -52.17
N SER A 699 -7.07 29.45 -52.25
CA SER A 699 -8.16 29.49 -53.23
C SER A 699 -9.09 30.69 -52.99
N ARG A 700 -9.46 30.95 -51.73
CA ARG A 700 -10.31 32.07 -51.34
C ARG A 700 -9.61 33.41 -51.52
N GLU A 701 -8.35 33.51 -51.11
CA GLU A 701 -7.50 34.70 -51.29
C GLU A 701 -7.37 35.03 -52.79
N LYS A 702 -7.11 34.04 -53.65
CA LYS A 702 -7.04 34.25 -55.11
C LYS A 702 -8.38 34.70 -55.72
N ALA A 703 -9.49 34.23 -55.16
CA ALA A 703 -10.84 34.59 -55.62
C ALA A 703 -11.39 35.88 -54.97
N GLY A 704 -10.62 36.57 -54.13
CA GLY A 704 -11.08 37.77 -53.40
C GLY A 704 -12.19 37.49 -52.37
N MET A 705 -12.36 36.23 -51.95
CA MET A 705 -13.38 35.83 -50.97
C MET A 705 -12.89 36.01 -49.53
N PRO A 706 -13.76 36.44 -48.60
CA PRO A 706 -13.37 36.63 -47.20
C PRO A 706 -13.05 35.29 -46.51
N LEU A 707 -12.07 35.31 -45.61
CA LEU A 707 -11.72 34.18 -44.75
C LEU A 707 -12.64 34.16 -43.52
N THR A 708 -13.40 33.08 -43.36
CA THR A 708 -14.28 32.88 -42.21
C THR A 708 -13.52 32.27 -41.03
N PRO A 709 -14.06 32.30 -39.80
CA PRO A 709 -13.49 31.55 -38.69
C PRO A 709 -13.53 30.03 -38.94
N ILE A 710 -12.63 29.30 -38.28
CA ILE A 710 -12.57 27.83 -38.32
C ILE A 710 -13.51 27.25 -37.26
N ASP A 711 -14.36 26.30 -37.66
CA ASP A 711 -15.35 25.66 -36.80
C ASP A 711 -14.74 24.55 -35.90
N GLY A 712 -15.55 23.93 -35.04
CA GLY A 712 -15.12 22.83 -34.16
C GLY A 712 -14.75 21.51 -34.87
N LYS A 713 -15.01 21.41 -36.18
CA LYS A 713 -14.60 20.31 -37.08
C LYS A 713 -13.34 20.70 -37.88
N GLY A 714 -12.76 21.85 -37.56
CA GLY A 714 -11.51 22.36 -38.10
C GLY A 714 -11.62 22.89 -39.53
N TYR A 715 -12.80 23.13 -40.09
CA TYR A 715 -12.96 23.69 -41.45
C TYR A 715 -13.34 25.16 -41.39
N PHE A 716 -13.05 25.91 -42.46
CA PHE A 716 -13.60 27.24 -42.62
C PHE A 716 -15.13 27.17 -42.67
N ILE A 717 -15.82 28.03 -41.91
CA ILE A 717 -17.29 28.10 -41.96
C ILE A 717 -17.72 28.47 -43.41
N PRO A 718 -18.63 27.73 -44.06
CA PRO A 718 -19.06 28.03 -45.42
C PRO A 718 -19.67 29.43 -45.55
N LEU A 719 -19.34 30.17 -46.61
CA LEU A 719 -19.82 31.54 -46.81
C LEU A 719 -21.35 31.63 -46.89
N ASP A 720 -21.99 30.63 -47.49
CA ASP A 720 -23.46 30.56 -47.59
C ASP A 720 -24.12 30.40 -46.22
N SER A 721 -23.46 29.69 -45.29
CA SER A 721 -23.95 29.57 -43.92
C SER A 721 -23.82 30.90 -43.15
N VAL A 722 -22.76 31.67 -43.41
CA VAL A 722 -22.60 33.02 -42.82
C VAL A 722 -23.65 33.97 -43.37
N ARG A 723 -23.87 33.97 -44.70
CA ARG A 723 -24.90 34.79 -45.34
C ARG A 723 -26.29 34.50 -44.79
N ARG A 724 -26.66 33.23 -44.64
CA ARG A 724 -27.95 32.80 -44.08
C ARG A 724 -28.14 33.27 -42.64
N ASN A 725 -27.13 33.08 -41.78
CA ASN A 725 -27.20 33.51 -40.38
C ASN A 725 -27.33 35.04 -40.26
N LEU A 726 -26.66 35.80 -41.14
CA LEU A 726 -26.79 37.25 -41.17
C LEU A 726 -28.19 37.69 -41.63
N SER A 727 -28.77 37.03 -42.63
CA SER A 727 -30.13 37.33 -43.08
C SER A 727 -31.19 37.00 -42.03
N GLU A 728 -31.04 35.88 -41.32
CA GLU A 728 -31.94 35.48 -40.23
C GLU A 728 -31.85 36.47 -39.06
N LYS A 729 -30.63 36.86 -38.67
CA LYS A 729 -30.41 37.85 -37.61
C LYS A 729 -30.92 39.25 -38.00
N ALA A 730 -30.80 39.64 -39.26
CA ALA A 730 -31.38 40.89 -39.77
C ALA A 730 -32.92 40.85 -39.73
N ALA A 731 -33.53 39.72 -40.08
CA ALA A 731 -34.97 39.53 -39.98
C ALA A 731 -35.47 39.57 -38.52
N GLU A 732 -34.72 38.97 -37.57
CA GLU A 732 -35.04 39.05 -36.14
C GLU A 732 -34.93 40.47 -35.57
N LEU A 733 -33.91 41.24 -35.98
CA LEU A 733 -33.75 42.63 -35.56
C LEU A 733 -34.85 43.52 -36.12
N ASN A 734 -35.23 43.33 -37.40
CA ASN A 734 -36.35 44.05 -38.00
C ASN A 734 -37.69 43.72 -37.31
N LYS A 735 -37.87 42.48 -36.85
CA LYS A 735 -39.06 42.05 -36.09
C LYS A 735 -39.09 42.56 -34.64
N LYS A 736 -37.95 43.00 -34.09
CA LYS A 736 -37.87 43.63 -32.76
C LYS A 736 -37.96 45.16 -32.81
N ALA A 737 -37.72 45.75 -33.98
CA ALA A 737 -37.71 47.20 -34.20
C ALA A 737 -39.04 47.74 -34.74
N GLY A 738 -39.88 46.88 -35.32
CA GLY A 738 -41.30 47.13 -35.57
C GLY A 738 -42.15 46.44 -34.51
#